data_AF-A0A6G8PVQ8-F1
#
_entry.id   AF-A0A6G8PVQ8-F1
#
_cell.length_a   1.000
_cell.length_b   1.000
_cell.length_c   1.000
_cell.angle_alpha   90.00
_cell.angle_beta   90.00
_cell.angle_gamma   90.00
#
_symmetry.space_group_name_H-M   'P 1'
#
loop_
_entity.id
_entity.type
_entity.pdbx_description
1 polymer ?
#
loop_
_entity_poly.entity_id
_entity_poly.type
_entity_poly.pdbx_seq_one_letter_code
_entity_poly.pdbx_strand_id
1 'polypeptide(L)'
;MTKAVAFRDQPQIQRIRERLWSERDYGRAAVMVGAGFSRNATTVSPGVPRFPLWGDTAERMLEDLYPSGNPDEGPRGRRKALYGTASGAMRLASEYEISFGRSALDNLLLESIPDASYEPGRLHDMLLSLPWADVFTTNYDTLLERARSRVFERKYGLVLDPSDVPAHEQPRIVKLHGSFPSQRPFVITEEDFRAYPARSAPFVSLVQQSIAENAFCLLGFSGEDPNFLSWTGWVRDNLGPSAPRVYLCGLLDLSGPTRRLLESRNVIPVDLSPLFPPALWPRRDERHEKATEWLLLNLMNGKPPDPDDWLAPPSRRHRWRPSFDRPEVPEGPSLFTPSEPSSHQGFADNLEQLTEVLETWRRQRLEYPGWAVAPYVVRSKLWPETQFWIDPILRSLGELPAPRNLEILYEFNWRLEKALIPLFNVWSEKIVEVLTSFNPFPDLVGIDGATVTPRREEHAELDWASIAEWWVELSFAVIREAREDQDDSKFRLWMDRLDDVVGHGTEWRSRWFYEDCLFHLYRFDQEALRAGLQEWAREATSPPWDVKRAALLSELGELEEAERLAETALNRIREQLHPYSQDHALMSQEGWVMLLLEIIDSNVRDQPEGRRELFQERYKALEPRRCNPKVEVERLGSRVRGPVPQEIMGIKQEATRPFDPDMAGERITFGSGFPAAPAFPAFGFLRMLEEGGIPLKCGGVRIYPEDVEGCARWIKPYAPLWSLSALLRSVEPAQEEELDGWFDRVRVATLPRN
;
A
#
# COMPACT_ATOMS: atom_id res chain seq x y z
N MET A 1 -28.94 4.79 11.06
CA MET A 1 -28.30 3.89 10.07
C MET A 1 -29.30 3.52 8.99
N THR A 2 -29.41 4.33 7.93
CA THR A 2 -30.17 4.02 6.72
C THR A 2 -29.43 2.91 5.97
N LYS A 3 -30.04 1.73 5.81
CA LYS A 3 -29.47 0.65 4.98
C LYS A 3 -29.18 1.21 3.59
N ALA A 4 -27.91 1.29 3.21
CA ALA A 4 -27.50 1.69 1.86
C ALA A 4 -28.19 0.78 0.84
N VAL A 5 -28.97 1.37 -0.05
CA VAL A 5 -29.59 0.63 -1.16
C VAL A 5 -28.46 0.15 -2.06
N ALA A 6 -28.23 -1.17 -2.08
CA ALA A 6 -27.17 -1.76 -2.88
C ALA A 6 -27.39 -1.46 -4.38
N PHE A 7 -26.51 -0.66 -4.97
CA PHE A 7 -26.54 -0.35 -6.40
C PHE A 7 -26.21 -1.60 -7.22
N ARG A 8 -27.15 -2.04 -8.06
CA ARG A 8 -27.05 -3.30 -8.83
C ARG A 8 -25.74 -3.47 -9.60
N ASP A 9 -25.23 -2.40 -10.19
CA ASP A 9 -24.08 -2.46 -11.09
C ASP A 9 -22.75 -2.14 -10.39
N GLN A 10 -22.76 -1.92 -9.07
CA GLN A 10 -21.54 -1.67 -8.29
C GLN A 10 -20.49 -2.78 -8.43
N PRO A 11 -20.82 -4.09 -8.50
CA PRO A 11 -19.82 -5.13 -8.73
C PRO A 11 -19.07 -4.99 -10.06
N GLN A 12 -19.70 -4.44 -11.10
CA GLN A 12 -19.01 -4.19 -12.38
C GLN A 12 -18.05 -3.02 -12.26
N ILE A 13 -18.44 -1.96 -11.55
CA ILE A 13 -17.55 -0.83 -11.24
C ILE A 13 -16.36 -1.30 -10.40
N GLN A 14 -16.56 -2.20 -9.43
CA GLN A 14 -15.49 -2.78 -8.63
C GLN A 14 -14.46 -3.53 -9.50
N ARG A 15 -14.94 -4.29 -10.49
CA ARG A 15 -14.06 -4.98 -11.45
C ARG A 15 -13.28 -4.01 -12.34
N ILE A 16 -13.87 -2.87 -12.70
CA ILE A 16 -13.16 -1.79 -13.39
C ILE A 16 -12.11 -1.18 -12.46
N ARG A 17 -12.45 -0.89 -11.19
CA ARG A 17 -11.51 -0.36 -10.18
C ARG A 17 -10.28 -1.25 -10.03
N GLU A 18 -10.46 -2.55 -9.84
CA GLU A 18 -9.37 -3.53 -9.70
C GLU A 18 -8.44 -3.54 -10.91
N ARG A 19 -9.01 -3.45 -12.12
CA ARG A 19 -8.23 -3.42 -13.36
C ARG A 19 -7.54 -2.07 -13.57
N LEU A 20 -8.22 -0.98 -13.26
CA LEU A 20 -7.70 0.37 -13.38
C LEU A 20 -6.53 0.59 -12.42
N TRP A 21 -6.61 0.12 -11.19
CA TRP A 21 -5.59 0.30 -10.17
C TRP A 21 -4.72 -0.92 -9.91
N SER A 22 -4.52 -1.78 -10.93
CA SER A 22 -3.60 -2.92 -10.84
C SER A 22 -2.16 -2.47 -10.55
N GLU A 23 -1.32 -3.36 -10.00
CA GLU A 23 0.06 -3.10 -9.50
C GLU A 23 1.09 -2.53 -10.50
N ARG A 24 0.71 -2.32 -11.76
CA ARG A 24 1.55 -1.70 -12.80
C ARG A 24 1.51 -0.17 -12.72
N ASP A 25 2.49 0.48 -13.35
CA ASP A 25 2.52 1.95 -13.46
C ASP A 25 1.29 2.52 -14.18
N TYR A 26 0.66 1.74 -15.07
CA TYR A 26 -0.63 2.03 -15.70
C TYR A 26 -1.61 0.86 -15.49
N GLY A 27 -2.90 1.16 -15.39
CA GLY A 27 -3.94 0.16 -15.19
C GLY A 27 -4.10 -0.78 -16.37
N ARG A 28 -4.73 -1.94 -16.15
CA ARG A 28 -5.23 -2.85 -17.20
C ARG A 28 -6.66 -2.50 -17.62
N ALA A 29 -6.98 -1.22 -17.66
CA ALA A 29 -8.26 -0.70 -18.12
C ALA A 29 -8.01 0.41 -19.15
N ALA A 30 -8.71 0.35 -20.28
CA ALA A 30 -8.66 1.37 -21.32
C ALA A 30 -10.04 2.03 -21.45
N VAL A 31 -10.08 3.27 -21.92
CA VAL A 31 -11.33 4.01 -22.08
C VAL A 31 -11.48 4.52 -23.50
N MET A 32 -12.69 4.42 -24.03
CA MET A 32 -13.13 5.03 -25.28
C MET A 32 -14.09 6.17 -24.96
N VAL A 33 -13.70 7.37 -25.37
CA VAL A 33 -14.45 8.61 -25.14
C VAL A 33 -15.20 8.99 -26.41
N GLY A 34 -16.50 9.25 -26.29
CA GLY A 34 -17.33 9.72 -27.38
C GLY A 34 -17.76 11.18 -27.24
N ALA A 35 -18.49 11.68 -28.24
CA ALA A 35 -18.90 13.09 -28.32
C ALA A 35 -19.81 13.52 -27.16
N GLY A 36 -20.50 12.56 -26.51
CA GLY A 36 -21.28 12.81 -25.31
C GLY A 36 -20.44 13.28 -24.12
N PHE A 37 -19.15 12.97 -24.09
CA PHE A 37 -18.24 13.45 -23.04
C PHE A 37 -17.78 14.90 -23.28
N SER A 38 -17.61 15.32 -24.54
CA SER A 38 -17.24 16.69 -24.91
C SER A 38 -18.29 17.74 -24.50
N ARG A 39 -19.54 17.32 -24.23
CA ARG A 39 -20.58 18.17 -23.61
C ARG A 39 -20.20 18.73 -22.24
N ASN A 40 -19.23 18.10 -21.55
CA ASN A 40 -18.70 18.55 -20.27
C ASN A 40 -17.58 19.61 -20.42
N ALA A 41 -17.41 20.19 -21.60
CA ALA A 41 -16.46 21.28 -21.84
C ALA A 41 -16.97 22.60 -21.26
N THR A 42 -16.03 23.46 -20.87
CA THR A 42 -16.32 24.82 -20.40
C THR A 42 -16.32 25.77 -21.60
N THR A 43 -17.31 26.63 -21.72
CA THR A 43 -17.34 27.67 -22.77
C THR A 43 -16.35 28.80 -22.42
N VAL A 44 -15.58 29.28 -23.40
CA VAL A 44 -14.63 30.39 -23.20
C VAL A 44 -15.35 31.71 -22.87
N SER A 45 -16.57 31.90 -23.37
CA SER A 45 -17.38 33.07 -23.04
C SER A 45 -18.87 32.73 -22.82
N PRO A 46 -19.62 33.53 -22.03
CA PRO A 46 -21.01 33.23 -21.65
C PRO A 46 -22.02 33.21 -22.81
N GLY A 47 -21.63 33.67 -24.01
CA GLY A 47 -22.48 33.71 -25.21
C GLY A 47 -22.27 32.55 -26.18
N VAL A 48 -21.31 31.66 -25.92
CA VAL A 48 -21.08 30.47 -26.78
C VAL A 48 -22.15 29.43 -26.47
N PRO A 49 -22.81 28.85 -27.49
CA PRO A 49 -23.73 27.73 -27.27
C PRO A 49 -22.99 26.54 -26.64
N ARG A 50 -23.74 25.58 -26.09
CA ARG A 50 -23.13 24.36 -25.54
C ARG A 50 -22.49 23.53 -26.66
N PHE A 51 -21.51 22.71 -26.28
CA PHE A 51 -20.78 21.89 -27.23
C PHE A 51 -21.73 21.04 -28.09
N PRO A 52 -21.64 21.10 -29.43
CA PRO A 52 -22.56 20.41 -30.34
C PRO A 52 -22.38 18.89 -30.30
N LEU A 53 -23.47 18.15 -30.53
CA LEU A 53 -23.42 16.71 -30.75
C LEU A 53 -23.56 16.39 -32.24
N TRP A 54 -23.34 15.13 -32.58
CA TRP A 54 -23.49 14.62 -33.93
C TRP A 54 -24.84 14.92 -34.58
N GLY A 55 -25.92 14.86 -33.79
CA GLY A 55 -27.26 15.21 -34.28
C GLY A 55 -27.36 16.67 -34.75
N ASP A 56 -26.65 17.59 -34.08
CA ASP A 56 -26.65 19.01 -34.43
C ASP A 56 -25.91 19.23 -35.75
N THR A 57 -24.78 18.53 -35.97
CA THR A 57 -24.03 18.57 -37.24
C THR A 57 -24.84 17.98 -38.41
N ALA A 58 -25.52 16.85 -38.18
CA ALA A 58 -26.38 16.23 -39.19
C ALA A 58 -27.56 17.14 -39.58
N GLU A 59 -28.11 17.91 -38.63
CA GLU A 59 -29.16 18.89 -38.92
C GLU A 59 -28.67 20.00 -39.87
N ARG A 60 -27.43 20.49 -39.71
CA ARG A 60 -26.85 21.49 -40.61
C ARG A 60 -26.64 20.93 -42.02
N MET A 61 -26.10 19.71 -42.14
CA MET A 61 -25.97 19.04 -43.45
C MET A 61 -27.33 18.89 -44.15
N LEU A 62 -28.38 18.57 -43.39
CA LEU A 62 -29.73 18.45 -43.92
C LEU A 62 -30.28 19.81 -44.41
N GLU A 63 -29.97 20.90 -43.69
CA GLU A 63 -30.37 22.26 -44.07
C GLU A 63 -29.74 22.71 -45.38
N ASP A 64 -28.44 22.44 -45.55
CA ASP A 64 -27.68 22.84 -46.73
C ASP A 64 -28.08 22.00 -47.97
N LEU A 65 -28.27 20.68 -47.79
CA LEU A 65 -28.71 19.80 -48.88
C LEU A 65 -30.17 20.02 -49.28
N TYR A 66 -31.04 20.36 -48.31
CA TYR A 66 -32.48 20.48 -48.52
C TYR A 66 -33.03 21.78 -47.91
N PRO A 67 -32.81 22.95 -48.55
CA PRO A 67 -33.31 24.23 -48.06
C PRO A 67 -34.85 24.27 -47.96
N SER A 68 -35.35 24.95 -46.93
CA SER A 68 -36.79 25.03 -46.62
C SER A 68 -37.54 25.89 -47.65
N GLY A 69 -37.84 25.34 -48.83
CA GLY A 69 -38.56 26.04 -49.90
C GLY A 69 -38.94 25.21 -51.12
N ASN A 70 -38.56 23.92 -51.19
CA ASN A 70 -38.86 23.08 -52.35
C ASN A 70 -40.23 22.37 -52.19
N PRO A 71 -41.25 22.62 -53.03
CA PRO A 71 -42.61 22.10 -52.84
C PRO A 71 -42.77 20.59 -53.08
N ASP A 72 -41.82 19.97 -53.80
CA ASP A 72 -41.93 18.57 -54.27
C ASP A 72 -41.34 17.54 -53.30
N GLU A 73 -40.83 17.96 -52.14
CA GLU A 73 -40.10 17.07 -51.24
C GLU A 73 -40.71 17.03 -49.85
N GLY A 74 -41.10 15.82 -49.41
CA GLY A 74 -41.96 15.58 -48.25
C GLY A 74 -41.50 16.19 -46.90
N PRO A 75 -42.37 16.15 -45.87
CA PRO A 75 -42.19 16.94 -44.66
C PRO A 75 -40.85 16.66 -43.97
N ARG A 76 -40.13 17.73 -43.63
CA ARG A 76 -38.80 17.75 -42.98
C ARG A 76 -38.66 16.77 -41.80
N GLY A 77 -39.73 16.52 -41.07
CA GLY A 77 -39.79 15.53 -39.98
C GLY A 77 -39.59 14.07 -40.42
N ARG A 78 -39.98 13.70 -41.66
CA ARG A 78 -39.83 12.36 -42.23
C ARG A 78 -38.36 12.06 -42.60
N ARG A 79 -37.64 13.07 -43.11
CA ARG A 79 -36.20 12.99 -43.39
C ARG A 79 -35.37 13.00 -42.10
N LYS A 80 -35.77 13.79 -41.09
CA LYS A 80 -35.17 13.74 -39.75
C LYS A 80 -35.30 12.36 -39.09
N ALA A 81 -36.42 11.66 -39.31
CA ALA A 81 -36.58 10.27 -38.87
C ALA A 81 -35.74 9.27 -39.69
N LEU A 82 -35.54 9.52 -40.99
CA LEU A 82 -34.73 8.67 -41.88
C LEU A 82 -33.23 8.78 -41.59
N TYR A 83 -32.73 10.00 -41.36
CA TYR A 83 -31.32 10.28 -41.10
C TYR A 83 -30.96 10.35 -39.60
N GLY A 84 -31.92 10.14 -38.70
CA GLY A 84 -31.72 10.22 -37.24
C GLY A 84 -30.97 9.03 -36.62
N THR A 85 -30.54 8.06 -37.42
CA THR A 85 -29.71 6.93 -36.99
C THR A 85 -28.25 7.16 -37.40
N ALA A 86 -27.29 6.48 -36.75
CA ALA A 86 -25.87 6.59 -37.11
C ALA A 86 -25.61 6.27 -38.61
N SER A 87 -26.25 5.22 -39.13
CA SER A 87 -26.19 4.87 -40.57
C SER A 87 -26.82 5.94 -41.46
N GLY A 88 -27.93 6.54 -41.02
CA GLY A 88 -28.53 7.67 -41.71
C GLY A 88 -27.59 8.88 -41.80
N ALA A 89 -26.91 9.23 -40.70
CA ALA A 89 -25.99 10.35 -40.69
C ALA A 89 -24.76 10.15 -41.60
N MET A 90 -24.22 8.92 -41.69
CA MET A 90 -23.13 8.60 -42.63
C MET A 90 -23.58 8.77 -44.08
N ARG A 91 -24.78 8.29 -44.41
CA ARG A 91 -25.36 8.46 -45.75
C ARG A 91 -25.56 9.94 -46.08
N LEU A 92 -26.03 10.74 -45.13
CA LEU A 92 -26.21 12.18 -45.30
C LEU A 92 -24.87 12.87 -45.58
N ALA A 93 -23.81 12.49 -44.86
CA ALA A 93 -22.48 13.02 -45.12
C ALA A 93 -21.92 12.59 -46.49
N SER A 94 -22.19 11.36 -46.94
CA SER A 94 -21.86 10.93 -48.31
C SER A 94 -22.62 11.74 -49.37
N GLU A 95 -23.91 12.00 -49.18
CA GLU A 95 -24.73 12.85 -50.06
C GLU A 95 -24.17 14.29 -50.12
N TYR A 96 -23.72 14.82 -48.97
CA TYR A 96 -23.08 16.13 -48.88
C TYR A 96 -21.73 16.17 -49.60
N GLU A 97 -20.86 15.17 -49.39
CA GLU A 97 -19.55 15.07 -50.06
C GLU A 97 -19.70 15.01 -51.59
N ILE A 98 -20.68 14.24 -52.10
CA ILE A 98 -20.94 14.14 -53.54
C ILE A 98 -21.45 15.47 -54.10
N SER A 99 -22.29 16.19 -53.34
CA SER A 99 -22.94 17.42 -53.81
C SER A 99 -22.02 18.64 -53.76
N PHE A 100 -21.21 18.78 -52.70
CA PHE A 100 -20.42 19.98 -52.43
C PHE A 100 -18.91 19.74 -52.38
N GLY A 101 -18.46 18.48 -52.43
CA GLY A 101 -17.06 18.08 -52.37
C GLY A 101 -16.50 17.92 -50.94
N ARG A 102 -15.38 17.19 -50.82
CA ARG A 102 -14.76 16.87 -49.52
C ARG A 102 -14.28 18.09 -48.74
N SER A 103 -13.71 19.08 -49.41
CA SER A 103 -13.25 20.31 -48.74
C SER A 103 -14.39 21.10 -48.09
N ALA A 104 -15.57 21.11 -48.72
CA ALA A 104 -16.75 21.76 -48.15
C ALA A 104 -17.27 21.00 -46.92
N LEU A 105 -17.25 19.67 -46.97
CA LEU A 105 -17.62 18.82 -45.83
C LEU A 105 -16.67 19.04 -44.63
N ASP A 106 -15.36 19.02 -44.86
CA ASP A 106 -14.36 19.26 -43.82
C ASP A 106 -14.50 20.66 -43.20
N ASN A 107 -14.77 21.69 -44.02
CA ASN A 107 -15.01 23.05 -43.53
C ASN A 107 -16.31 23.13 -42.71
N LEU A 108 -17.38 22.48 -43.15
CA LEU A 108 -18.64 22.40 -42.40
C LEU A 108 -18.41 21.75 -41.02
N LEU A 109 -17.58 20.71 -40.93
CA LEU A 109 -17.24 20.06 -39.65
C LEU A 109 -16.48 21.00 -38.72
N LEU A 110 -15.49 21.73 -39.24
CA LEU A 110 -14.73 22.73 -38.46
C LEU A 110 -15.62 23.88 -37.98
N GLU A 111 -16.54 24.36 -38.82
CA GLU A 111 -17.48 25.43 -38.48
C GLU A 111 -18.59 24.97 -37.52
N SER A 112 -18.97 23.70 -37.61
CA SER A 112 -20.01 23.12 -36.75
C SER A 112 -19.52 22.86 -35.35
N ILE A 113 -18.23 22.56 -35.17
CA ILE A 113 -17.63 22.29 -33.87
C ILE A 113 -16.48 23.28 -33.66
N PRO A 114 -16.77 24.51 -33.15
CA PRO A 114 -15.75 25.53 -32.97
C PRO A 114 -14.89 25.21 -31.74
N ASP A 115 -13.95 24.28 -31.88
CA ASP A 115 -13.10 23.72 -30.80
C ASP A 115 -12.39 24.81 -29.97
N ALA A 116 -11.94 25.89 -30.62
CA ALA A 116 -11.29 27.02 -29.96
C ALA A 116 -12.22 27.81 -29.01
N SER A 117 -13.55 27.69 -29.15
CA SER A 117 -14.53 28.36 -28.27
C SER A 117 -14.81 27.59 -26.98
N TYR A 118 -14.22 26.40 -26.83
CA TYR A 118 -14.38 25.54 -25.67
C TYR A 118 -13.03 25.26 -25.03
N GLU A 119 -13.03 25.11 -23.71
CA GLU A 119 -11.91 24.61 -22.94
C GLU A 119 -12.26 23.29 -22.29
N PRO A 120 -11.25 22.44 -22.00
CA PRO A 120 -11.48 21.23 -21.21
C PRO A 120 -12.10 21.59 -19.86
N GLY A 121 -13.22 20.95 -19.53
CA GLY A 121 -13.85 21.09 -18.22
C GLY A 121 -13.24 20.16 -17.16
N ARG A 122 -13.64 20.34 -15.90
CA ARG A 122 -13.14 19.57 -14.74
C ARG A 122 -13.22 18.05 -14.92
N LEU A 123 -14.23 17.54 -15.62
CA LEU A 123 -14.38 16.10 -15.85
C LEU A 123 -13.32 15.53 -16.81
N HIS A 124 -12.79 16.34 -17.73
CA HIS A 124 -11.68 15.92 -18.60
C HIS A 124 -10.40 15.75 -17.78
N ASP A 125 -10.12 16.69 -16.88
CA ASP A 125 -8.96 16.60 -15.98
C ASP A 125 -9.10 15.38 -15.04
N MET A 126 -10.30 15.15 -14.48
CA MET A 126 -10.56 13.97 -13.64
C MET A 126 -10.40 12.65 -14.41
N LEU A 127 -10.88 12.58 -15.65
CA LEU A 127 -10.74 11.40 -16.50
C LEU A 127 -9.27 11.05 -16.74
N LEU A 128 -8.44 12.06 -17.05
CA LEU A 128 -7.01 11.86 -17.33
C LEU A 128 -6.17 11.66 -16.04
N SER A 129 -6.66 12.07 -14.87
CA SER A 129 -6.01 11.72 -13.59
C SER A 129 -6.10 10.22 -13.24
N LEU A 130 -7.04 9.47 -13.84
CA LEU A 130 -7.12 8.02 -13.67
C LEU A 130 -6.00 7.31 -14.45
N PRO A 131 -5.51 6.14 -13.98
CA PRO A 131 -4.42 5.39 -14.61
C PRO A 131 -4.89 4.51 -15.78
N TRP A 132 -5.44 5.08 -16.84
CA TRP A 132 -5.84 4.32 -18.02
C TRP A 132 -4.62 3.74 -18.76
N ALA A 133 -4.73 2.52 -19.28
CA ALA A 133 -3.76 1.93 -20.21
C ALA A 133 -3.65 2.76 -21.48
N ASP A 134 -4.80 3.12 -22.05
CA ASP A 134 -4.94 3.99 -23.22
C ASP A 134 -6.32 4.68 -23.18
N VAL A 135 -6.37 5.89 -23.73
CA VAL A 135 -7.58 6.69 -23.93
C VAL A 135 -7.80 6.80 -25.44
N PHE A 136 -8.81 6.12 -25.95
CA PHE A 136 -9.22 6.20 -27.34
C PHE A 136 -10.35 7.21 -27.51
N THR A 137 -10.41 7.88 -28.66
CA THR A 137 -11.55 8.73 -28.98
C THR A 137 -11.82 8.75 -30.49
N THR A 138 -13.11 8.91 -30.81
CA THR A 138 -13.59 9.20 -32.18
C THR A 138 -13.88 10.68 -32.38
N ASN A 139 -13.71 11.51 -31.35
CA ASN A 139 -14.01 12.93 -31.40
C ASN A 139 -12.91 13.68 -32.15
N TYR A 140 -13.30 14.66 -32.95
CA TYR A 140 -12.35 15.52 -33.67
C TYR A 140 -11.78 16.64 -32.79
N ASP A 141 -12.50 17.08 -31.76
CA ASP A 141 -12.11 18.17 -30.84
C ASP A 141 -10.81 17.91 -30.08
N THR A 142 -10.12 18.96 -29.63
CA THR A 142 -8.81 18.82 -28.97
C THR A 142 -8.89 18.86 -27.44
N LEU A 143 -10.06 18.57 -26.85
CA LEU A 143 -10.28 18.77 -25.42
C LEU A 143 -9.45 17.84 -24.55
N LEU A 144 -9.25 16.57 -24.95
CA LEU A 144 -8.43 15.62 -24.20
C LEU A 144 -6.94 15.97 -24.30
N GLU A 145 -6.51 16.41 -25.47
CA GLU A 145 -5.15 16.85 -25.78
C GLU A 145 -4.78 18.10 -24.99
N ARG A 146 -5.71 19.05 -24.89
CA ARG A 146 -5.54 20.26 -24.07
C ARG A 146 -5.63 19.94 -22.58
N ALA A 147 -6.51 19.03 -22.15
CA ALA A 147 -6.58 18.58 -20.75
C ALA A 147 -5.30 17.88 -20.28
N ARG A 148 -4.63 17.14 -21.18
CA ARG A 148 -3.33 16.50 -20.91
C ARG A 148 -2.31 17.47 -20.31
N SER A 149 -2.30 18.73 -20.73
CA SER A 149 -1.37 19.75 -20.20
C SER A 149 -1.67 20.18 -18.75
N ARG A 150 -2.88 19.91 -18.24
CA ARG A 150 -3.35 20.28 -16.90
C ARG A 150 -3.13 19.16 -15.87
N VAL A 151 -2.85 17.94 -16.32
CA VAL A 151 -2.68 16.74 -15.46
C VAL A 151 -1.20 16.38 -15.40
N PHE A 152 -0.57 16.57 -14.23
CA PHE A 152 0.85 16.29 -14.02
C PHE A 152 1.14 14.88 -13.51
N GLU A 153 0.15 14.26 -12.88
CA GLU A 153 0.26 12.93 -12.25
C GLU A 153 0.50 11.81 -13.27
N ARG A 154 0.06 12.02 -14.52
CA ARG A 154 0.10 11.04 -15.61
C ARG A 154 0.51 11.72 -16.91
N LYS A 155 1.42 11.09 -17.65
CA LYS A 155 1.88 11.57 -18.96
C LYS A 155 1.34 10.66 -20.05
N TYR A 156 0.28 11.08 -20.71
CA TYR A 156 -0.24 10.37 -21.88
C TYR A 156 0.54 10.76 -23.14
N GLY A 157 1.05 9.81 -23.92
CA GLY A 157 1.49 10.05 -25.31
C GLY A 157 0.32 10.53 -26.18
N LEU A 158 0.57 11.28 -27.25
CA LEU A 158 -0.50 11.74 -28.15
C LEU A 158 -0.27 11.11 -29.53
N VAL A 159 -1.24 10.33 -29.99
CA VAL A 159 -1.19 9.61 -31.27
C VAL A 159 -2.31 10.16 -32.15
N LEU A 160 -1.94 10.96 -33.15
CA LEU A 160 -2.87 11.61 -34.08
C LEU A 160 -2.91 10.88 -35.43
N ASP A 161 -1.80 10.26 -35.81
CA ASP A 161 -1.61 9.52 -37.05
C ASP A 161 -1.14 8.08 -36.81
N PRO A 162 -1.46 7.11 -37.69
CA PRO A 162 -0.91 5.75 -37.59
C PRO A 162 0.62 5.70 -37.55
N SER A 163 1.32 6.68 -38.14
CA SER A 163 2.79 6.80 -38.09
C SER A 163 3.33 7.22 -36.72
N ASP A 164 2.50 7.76 -35.82
CA ASP A 164 2.89 8.14 -34.46
C ASP A 164 2.97 6.94 -33.50
N VAL A 165 2.30 5.82 -33.84
CA VAL A 165 2.18 4.64 -32.97
C VAL A 165 3.53 4.11 -32.47
N PRO A 166 4.60 3.99 -33.30
CA PRO A 166 5.90 3.52 -32.83
C PRO A 166 6.64 4.50 -31.91
N ALA A 167 6.29 5.80 -31.97
CA ALA A 167 6.98 6.85 -31.22
C ALA A 167 6.43 7.06 -29.80
N HIS A 168 5.29 6.44 -29.48
CA HIS A 168 4.60 6.64 -28.21
C HIS A 168 4.31 5.31 -27.52
N GLU A 169 4.84 5.17 -26.30
CA GLU A 169 4.52 4.06 -25.39
C GLU A 169 3.26 4.35 -24.57
N GLN A 170 2.66 3.32 -24.00
CA GLN A 170 1.53 3.45 -23.06
C GLN A 170 1.95 4.25 -21.81
N PRO A 171 1.08 5.10 -21.24
CA PRO A 171 -0.31 5.33 -21.66
C PRO A 171 -0.46 6.39 -22.76
N ARG A 172 -1.46 6.25 -23.66
CA ARG A 172 -1.65 7.17 -24.81
C ARG A 172 -3.06 7.73 -24.92
N ILE A 173 -3.20 8.89 -25.55
CA ILE A 173 -4.44 9.42 -26.13
C ILE A 173 -4.38 9.16 -27.64
N VAL A 174 -5.28 8.33 -28.15
CA VAL A 174 -5.30 7.88 -29.55
C VAL A 174 -6.55 8.41 -30.25
N LYS A 175 -6.33 9.18 -31.32
CA LYS A 175 -7.36 9.83 -32.12
C LYS A 175 -7.66 8.99 -33.36
N LEU A 176 -8.77 8.26 -33.33
CA LEU A 176 -9.04 7.23 -34.33
C LEU A 176 -9.60 7.79 -35.63
N HIS A 177 -10.40 8.86 -35.57
CA HIS A 177 -11.17 9.38 -36.70
C HIS A 177 -10.63 10.72 -37.25
N GLY A 178 -9.40 11.08 -36.91
CA GLY A 178 -8.79 12.37 -37.23
C GLY A 178 -8.89 13.37 -36.08
N SER A 179 -8.29 14.55 -36.27
CA SER A 179 -8.23 15.61 -35.25
C SER A 179 -8.24 17.00 -35.87
N PHE A 180 -8.93 17.92 -35.21
CA PHE A 180 -8.82 19.34 -35.54
C PHE A 180 -7.43 19.90 -35.21
N PRO A 181 -6.98 20.95 -35.92
CA PRO A 181 -7.63 21.54 -37.10
C PRO A 181 -7.28 20.83 -38.43
N SER A 182 -6.18 20.06 -38.48
CA SER A 182 -5.53 19.66 -39.73
C SER A 182 -5.27 18.16 -39.90
N GLN A 183 -5.49 17.31 -38.89
CA GLN A 183 -5.23 15.87 -39.02
C GLN A 183 -6.39 15.19 -39.76
N ARG A 184 -6.12 14.79 -41.00
CA ARG A 184 -7.09 14.23 -41.96
C ARG A 184 -6.78 12.76 -42.27
N PRO A 185 -7.75 12.00 -42.81
CA PRO A 185 -9.15 12.38 -43.10
C PRO A 185 -10.03 12.43 -41.83
N PHE A 186 -11.06 13.27 -41.84
CA PHE A 186 -12.14 13.18 -40.83
C PHE A 186 -13.09 12.05 -41.20
N VAL A 187 -13.05 10.95 -40.47
CA VAL A 187 -13.84 9.75 -40.81
C VAL A 187 -15.32 10.02 -40.54
N ILE A 188 -16.12 10.10 -41.60
CA ILE A 188 -17.55 10.43 -41.49
C ILE A 188 -18.41 9.76 -42.56
N THR A 189 -17.92 9.64 -43.80
CA THR A 189 -18.73 9.12 -44.91
C THR A 189 -18.69 7.59 -44.97
N GLU A 190 -19.65 6.98 -45.67
CA GLU A 190 -19.71 5.52 -45.81
C GLU A 190 -18.42 4.94 -46.42
N GLU A 191 -17.82 5.67 -47.36
CA GLU A 191 -16.55 5.28 -47.99
C GLU A 191 -15.37 5.38 -47.01
N ASP A 192 -15.35 6.39 -46.14
CA ASP A 192 -14.32 6.50 -45.09
C ASP A 192 -14.37 5.28 -44.16
N PHE A 193 -15.55 4.91 -43.67
CA PHE A 193 -15.73 3.73 -42.80
C PHE A 193 -15.37 2.43 -43.53
N ARG A 194 -15.74 2.29 -44.81
CA ARG A 194 -15.41 1.09 -45.61
C ARG A 194 -13.91 0.93 -45.82
N ALA A 195 -13.20 2.02 -46.13
CA ALA A 195 -11.76 2.00 -46.39
C ALA A 195 -10.92 2.03 -45.10
N TYR A 196 -11.52 2.34 -43.94
CA TYR A 196 -10.83 2.52 -42.67
C TYR A 196 -9.94 1.35 -42.27
N PRO A 197 -10.38 0.07 -42.32
CA PRO A 197 -9.53 -1.05 -41.90
C PRO A 197 -8.26 -1.21 -42.73
N ALA A 198 -8.30 -0.83 -44.01
CA ALA A 198 -7.14 -0.89 -44.89
C ALA A 198 -6.22 0.33 -44.73
N ARG A 199 -6.78 1.54 -44.58
CA ARG A 199 -6.01 2.79 -44.48
C ARG A 199 -5.40 3.02 -43.10
N SER A 200 -6.10 2.61 -42.04
CA SER A 200 -5.74 2.83 -40.64
C SER A 200 -5.48 1.51 -39.91
N ALA A 201 -4.93 0.52 -40.62
CA ALA A 201 -4.65 -0.82 -40.07
C ALA A 201 -3.88 -0.80 -38.74
N PRO A 202 -2.85 0.05 -38.52
CA PRO A 202 -2.19 0.13 -37.22
C PRO A 202 -3.13 0.52 -36.07
N PHE A 203 -4.08 1.43 -36.29
CA PHE A 203 -5.08 1.80 -35.30
C PHE A 203 -6.07 0.67 -35.02
N VAL A 204 -6.48 -0.08 -36.06
CA VAL A 204 -7.33 -1.26 -35.88
C VAL A 204 -6.64 -2.30 -34.99
N SER A 205 -5.39 -2.64 -35.29
CA SER A 205 -4.60 -3.57 -34.47
C SER A 205 -4.44 -3.08 -33.04
N LEU A 206 -4.18 -1.78 -32.87
CA LEU A 206 -4.00 -1.16 -31.56
C LEU A 206 -5.26 -1.26 -30.68
N VAL A 207 -6.43 -0.94 -31.26
CA VAL A 207 -7.70 -1.00 -30.54
C VAL A 207 -8.09 -2.46 -30.25
N GLN A 208 -7.91 -3.37 -31.21
CA GLN A 208 -8.16 -4.80 -31.01
C GLN A 208 -7.29 -5.39 -29.89
N GLN A 209 -5.99 -5.05 -29.88
CA GLN A 209 -5.07 -5.45 -28.80
C GLN A 209 -5.54 -4.88 -27.46
N SER A 210 -5.91 -3.60 -27.41
CA SER A 210 -6.36 -2.98 -26.16
C SER A 210 -7.65 -3.62 -25.62
N ILE A 211 -8.62 -3.96 -26.49
CA ILE A 211 -9.83 -4.69 -26.11
C ILE A 211 -9.50 -6.11 -25.63
N ALA A 212 -8.50 -6.77 -26.23
CA ALA A 212 -8.09 -8.12 -25.87
C ALA A 212 -7.28 -8.21 -24.56
N GLU A 213 -6.57 -7.15 -24.18
CA GLU A 213 -5.71 -7.13 -22.98
C GLU A 213 -6.36 -6.45 -21.76
N ASN A 214 -7.24 -5.49 -21.98
CA ASN A 214 -7.74 -4.58 -20.95
C ASN A 214 -9.25 -4.70 -20.68
N ALA A 215 -9.69 -4.24 -19.50
CA ALA A 215 -11.09 -3.89 -19.27
C ALA A 215 -11.42 -2.62 -20.07
N PHE A 216 -12.18 -2.77 -21.15
CA PHE A 216 -12.44 -1.66 -22.09
C PHE A 216 -13.73 -0.92 -21.72
N CYS A 217 -13.63 0.36 -21.34
CA CYS A 217 -14.75 1.17 -20.87
C CYS A 217 -15.20 2.18 -21.93
N LEU A 218 -16.50 2.33 -22.14
CA LEU A 218 -17.09 3.31 -23.06
C LEU A 218 -17.76 4.43 -22.25
N LEU A 219 -17.31 5.68 -22.44
CA LEU A 219 -17.83 6.86 -21.76
C LEU A 219 -18.28 7.93 -22.75
N GLY A 220 -19.53 8.39 -22.61
CA GLY A 220 -20.11 9.38 -23.54
C GLY A 220 -20.17 8.88 -24.99
N PHE A 221 -20.10 7.56 -25.19
CA PHE A 221 -20.04 6.88 -26.48
C PHE A 221 -21.25 5.96 -26.62
N SER A 222 -21.95 6.03 -27.76
CA SER A 222 -23.19 5.27 -27.98
C SER A 222 -22.96 3.78 -28.23
N GLY A 223 -21.75 3.40 -28.67
CA GLY A 223 -21.45 2.02 -29.06
C GLY A 223 -22.00 1.62 -30.44
N GLU A 224 -22.57 2.56 -31.19
CA GLU A 224 -23.18 2.32 -32.52
C GLU A 224 -22.21 2.55 -33.68
N ASP A 225 -20.98 2.95 -33.38
CA ASP A 225 -19.96 3.18 -34.38
C ASP A 225 -19.61 1.88 -35.16
N PRO A 226 -19.64 1.88 -36.50
CA PRO A 226 -19.39 0.68 -37.31
C PRO A 226 -17.98 0.09 -37.11
N ASN A 227 -16.97 0.94 -36.97
CA ASN A 227 -15.60 0.48 -36.75
C ASN A 227 -15.50 -0.21 -35.38
N PHE A 228 -16.07 0.40 -34.34
CA PHE A 228 -16.11 -0.19 -33.01
C PHE A 228 -16.83 -1.55 -32.96
N LEU A 229 -17.98 -1.66 -33.63
CA LEU A 229 -18.72 -2.94 -33.73
C LEU A 229 -17.91 -4.02 -34.47
N SER A 230 -17.16 -3.63 -35.50
CA SER A 230 -16.24 -4.52 -36.22
C SER A 230 -15.10 -5.01 -35.32
N TRP A 231 -14.45 -4.11 -34.58
CA TRP A 231 -13.34 -4.46 -33.69
C TRP A 231 -13.79 -5.39 -32.55
N THR A 232 -14.89 -5.07 -31.88
CA THR A 232 -15.44 -5.90 -30.79
C THR A 232 -15.96 -7.25 -31.30
N GLY A 233 -16.57 -7.29 -32.49
CA GLY A 233 -16.95 -8.52 -33.17
C GLY A 233 -15.75 -9.41 -33.44
N TRP A 234 -14.69 -8.86 -34.02
CA TRP A 234 -13.46 -9.60 -34.30
C TRP A 234 -12.83 -10.20 -33.03
N VAL A 235 -12.70 -9.43 -31.95
CA VAL A 235 -12.12 -9.94 -30.69
C VAL A 235 -12.95 -11.09 -30.11
N ARG A 236 -14.28 -10.95 -30.11
CA ARG A 236 -15.19 -12.00 -29.64
C ARG A 236 -15.08 -13.26 -30.48
N ASP A 237 -15.02 -13.12 -31.80
CA ASP A 237 -15.03 -14.26 -32.70
C ASP A 237 -13.69 -15.04 -32.66
N ASN A 238 -12.57 -14.37 -32.31
CA ASN A 238 -11.25 -14.99 -32.17
C ASN A 238 -10.94 -15.53 -30.76
N LEU A 239 -11.40 -14.86 -29.70
CA LEU A 239 -11.13 -15.26 -28.30
C LEU A 239 -12.27 -16.04 -27.64
N GLY A 240 -13.46 -16.05 -28.24
CA GLY A 240 -14.62 -16.79 -27.76
C GLY A 240 -14.95 -16.49 -26.28
N PRO A 241 -15.15 -17.51 -25.43
CA PRO A 241 -15.46 -17.32 -24.00
C PRO A 241 -14.38 -16.58 -23.20
N SER A 242 -13.14 -16.56 -23.69
CA SER A 242 -12.01 -15.91 -23.01
C SER A 242 -11.91 -14.41 -23.32
N ALA A 243 -12.76 -13.87 -24.19
CA ALA A 243 -12.77 -12.47 -24.54
C ALA A 243 -13.06 -11.57 -23.31
N PRO A 244 -12.22 -10.55 -23.03
CA PRO A 244 -12.51 -9.59 -21.98
C PRO A 244 -13.84 -8.86 -22.18
N ARG A 245 -14.42 -8.38 -21.08
CA ARG A 245 -15.70 -7.67 -21.09
C ARG A 245 -15.49 -6.22 -21.47
N VAL A 246 -16.39 -5.70 -22.31
CA VAL A 246 -16.50 -4.27 -22.61
C VAL A 246 -17.56 -3.67 -21.69
N TYR A 247 -17.29 -2.53 -21.06
CA TYR A 247 -18.20 -1.86 -20.14
C TYR A 247 -18.78 -0.60 -20.77
N LEU A 248 -20.09 -0.56 -20.99
CA LEU A 248 -20.78 0.64 -21.46
C LEU A 248 -21.31 1.40 -20.25
N CYS A 249 -20.77 2.59 -19.95
CA CYS A 249 -21.13 3.32 -18.73
C CYS A 249 -21.81 4.66 -19.04
N GLY A 250 -22.91 4.94 -18.34
CA GLY A 250 -23.61 6.22 -18.45
C GLY A 250 -25.07 6.16 -17.99
N LEU A 251 -25.83 7.19 -18.36
CA LEU A 251 -27.28 7.20 -18.24
C LEU A 251 -27.87 6.49 -19.46
N LEU A 252 -28.10 5.19 -19.34
CA LEU A 252 -28.51 4.34 -20.46
C LEU A 252 -30.03 4.11 -20.52
N ASP A 253 -30.73 4.33 -19.40
CA ASP A 253 -32.18 4.14 -19.23
C ASP A 253 -32.67 2.81 -19.88
N LEU A 254 -31.95 1.70 -19.63
CA LEU A 254 -32.12 0.46 -20.41
C LEU A 254 -33.34 -0.36 -20.01
N SER A 255 -34.04 -0.87 -21.02
CA SER A 255 -35.03 -1.94 -20.83
C SER A 255 -34.36 -3.29 -20.54
N GLY A 256 -35.05 -4.19 -19.82
CA GLY A 256 -34.56 -5.54 -19.53
C GLY A 256 -34.13 -6.35 -20.77
N PRO A 257 -34.89 -6.34 -21.89
CA PRO A 257 -34.47 -6.94 -23.14
C PRO A 257 -33.21 -6.30 -23.77
N THR A 258 -33.13 -4.97 -23.82
CA THR A 258 -31.97 -4.25 -24.38
C THR A 258 -30.69 -4.57 -23.61
N ARG A 259 -30.78 -4.61 -22.27
CA ARG A 259 -29.67 -5.03 -21.41
C ARG A 259 -29.16 -6.44 -21.74
N ARG A 260 -30.07 -7.41 -21.87
CA ARG A 260 -29.71 -8.80 -22.22
C ARG A 260 -29.08 -8.91 -23.60
N LEU A 261 -29.50 -8.08 -24.56
CA LEU A 261 -28.89 -8.05 -25.89
C LEU A 261 -27.44 -7.55 -25.86
N LEU A 262 -27.15 -6.51 -25.07
CA LEU A 262 -25.78 -6.03 -24.86
C LEU A 262 -24.92 -7.11 -24.19
N GLU A 263 -25.44 -7.72 -23.12
CA GLU A 263 -24.76 -8.79 -22.40
C GLU A 263 -24.45 -10.00 -23.30
N SER A 264 -25.36 -10.38 -24.22
CA SER A 264 -25.10 -11.45 -25.20
C SER A 264 -23.98 -11.11 -26.20
N ARG A 265 -23.68 -9.83 -26.37
CA ARG A 265 -22.57 -9.34 -27.21
C ARG A 265 -21.27 -9.16 -26.41
N ASN A 266 -21.24 -9.63 -25.15
CA ASN A 266 -20.14 -9.42 -24.20
C ASN A 266 -19.91 -7.93 -23.84
N VAL A 267 -20.95 -7.11 -23.99
CA VAL A 267 -20.97 -5.70 -23.56
C VAL A 267 -21.79 -5.60 -22.28
N ILE A 268 -21.14 -5.29 -21.17
CA ILE A 268 -21.76 -5.16 -19.85
C ILE A 268 -22.21 -3.71 -19.64
N PRO A 269 -23.51 -3.43 -19.57
CA PRO A 269 -23.98 -2.08 -19.27
C PRO A 269 -23.86 -1.77 -17.77
N VAL A 270 -23.25 -0.64 -17.47
CA VAL A 270 -23.22 0.02 -16.15
C VAL A 270 -24.18 1.20 -16.22
N ASP A 271 -25.44 0.96 -15.83
CA ASP A 271 -26.51 1.93 -15.96
C ASP A 271 -26.66 2.77 -14.68
N LEU A 272 -26.27 4.04 -14.77
CA LEU A 272 -26.30 4.99 -13.66
C LEU A 272 -27.69 5.63 -13.46
N SER A 273 -28.63 5.39 -14.38
CA SER A 273 -29.95 6.02 -14.38
C SER A 273 -30.74 5.82 -13.08
N PRO A 274 -30.70 4.64 -12.40
CA PRO A 274 -31.36 4.46 -11.11
C PRO A 274 -30.81 5.35 -9.99
N LEU A 275 -29.54 5.75 -10.05
CA LEU A 275 -28.92 6.65 -9.04
C LEU A 275 -29.25 8.13 -9.30
N PHE A 276 -29.55 8.47 -10.54
CA PHE A 276 -29.86 9.83 -10.98
C PHE A 276 -31.25 9.89 -11.62
N PRO A 277 -32.35 9.76 -10.87
CA PRO A 277 -33.70 9.85 -11.42
C PRO A 277 -33.99 11.26 -11.99
N PRO A 278 -34.71 11.37 -13.13
CA PRO A 278 -35.07 12.67 -13.72
C PRO A 278 -35.86 13.60 -12.78
N ALA A 279 -36.54 13.04 -11.77
CA ALA A 279 -37.30 13.81 -10.79
C ALA A 279 -36.42 14.70 -9.91
N LEU A 280 -35.19 14.25 -9.59
CA LEU A 280 -34.23 15.01 -8.79
C LEU A 280 -33.33 15.90 -9.66
N TRP A 281 -33.02 15.46 -10.88
CA TRP A 281 -32.22 16.21 -11.86
C TRP A 281 -32.97 16.35 -13.18
N PRO A 282 -33.88 17.34 -13.30
CA PRO A 282 -34.74 17.49 -14.48
C PRO A 282 -33.98 17.99 -15.72
N ARG A 283 -32.86 18.69 -15.52
CA ARG A 283 -31.99 19.16 -16.61
C ARG A 283 -31.10 18.01 -17.07
N ARG A 284 -31.33 17.54 -18.30
CA ARG A 284 -30.60 16.40 -18.90
C ARG A 284 -29.09 16.54 -18.82
N ASP A 285 -28.54 17.70 -19.17
CA ASP A 285 -27.09 17.90 -19.22
C ASP A 285 -26.47 17.91 -17.81
N GLU A 286 -27.12 18.56 -16.84
CA GLU A 286 -26.67 18.55 -15.45
C GLU A 286 -26.73 17.13 -14.85
N ARG A 287 -27.78 16.37 -15.19
CA ARG A 287 -27.92 14.96 -14.84
C ARG A 287 -26.74 14.14 -15.39
N HIS A 288 -26.38 14.35 -16.66
CA HIS A 288 -25.24 13.67 -17.30
C HIS A 288 -23.91 14.04 -16.67
N GLU A 289 -23.68 15.33 -16.40
CA GLU A 289 -22.47 15.83 -15.77
C GLU A 289 -22.28 15.20 -14.38
N LYS A 290 -23.32 15.24 -13.53
CA LYS A 290 -23.29 14.65 -12.17
C LYS A 290 -23.11 13.14 -12.18
N ALA A 291 -23.76 12.42 -13.10
CA ALA A 291 -23.60 10.98 -13.23
C ALA A 291 -22.17 10.61 -13.64
N THR A 292 -21.59 11.36 -14.58
CA THR A 292 -20.21 11.18 -15.02
C THR A 292 -19.22 11.50 -13.90
N GLU A 293 -19.43 12.59 -13.17
CA GLU A 293 -18.62 12.95 -11.99
C GLU A 293 -18.65 11.84 -10.93
N TRP A 294 -19.84 11.32 -10.62
CA TRP A 294 -19.99 10.24 -9.65
C TRP A 294 -19.26 8.97 -10.08
N LEU A 295 -19.35 8.59 -11.36
CA LEU A 295 -18.61 7.43 -11.89
C LEU A 295 -17.10 7.63 -11.78
N LEU A 296 -16.58 8.79 -12.19
CA LEU A 296 -15.15 9.08 -12.12
C LEU A 296 -14.65 9.08 -10.68
N LEU A 297 -15.39 9.68 -9.74
CA LEU A 297 -15.06 9.63 -8.31
C LEU A 297 -15.16 8.21 -7.74
N ASN A 298 -16.14 7.43 -8.20
CA ASN A 298 -16.26 6.02 -7.84
C ASN A 298 -15.03 5.23 -8.33
N LEU A 299 -14.58 5.43 -9.56
CA LEU A 299 -13.35 4.82 -10.07
C LEU A 299 -12.10 5.30 -9.32
N MET A 300 -12.01 6.59 -8.98
CA MET A 300 -10.90 7.16 -8.20
C MET A 300 -10.83 6.59 -6.79
N ASN A 301 -11.98 6.37 -6.15
CA ASN A 301 -12.06 5.67 -4.87
C ASN A 301 -11.46 4.26 -4.94
N GLY A 302 -11.36 3.64 -6.12
CA GLY A 302 -10.74 2.33 -6.28
C GLY A 302 -9.22 2.29 -6.02
N LYS A 303 -8.54 3.43 -5.84
CA LYS A 303 -7.09 3.48 -5.66
C LYS A 303 -6.69 2.66 -4.42
N PRO A 304 -5.80 1.66 -4.56
CA PRO A 304 -5.30 0.94 -3.41
C PRO A 304 -4.56 1.93 -2.50
N PRO A 305 -4.71 1.77 -1.19
CA PRO A 305 -3.99 2.58 -0.23
C PRO A 305 -2.49 2.39 -0.44
N ASP A 306 -1.76 3.49 -0.38
CA ASP A 306 -0.31 3.45 -0.51
C ASP A 306 0.28 2.81 0.74
N PRO A 307 0.96 1.66 0.64
CA PRO A 307 1.53 1.00 1.82
C PRO A 307 2.49 1.93 2.58
N ASP A 308 3.21 2.81 1.88
CA ASP A 308 4.11 3.81 2.49
C ASP A 308 3.37 4.83 3.39
N ASP A 309 2.05 4.92 3.28
CA ASP A 309 1.14 5.77 4.04
C ASP A 309 0.26 4.99 5.05
N TRP A 310 0.63 3.77 5.45
CA TRP A 310 -0.13 2.91 6.38
C TRP A 310 -0.68 3.59 7.65
N LEU A 311 0.07 4.52 8.27
CA LEU A 311 -0.36 5.32 9.44
C LEU A 311 -0.68 6.78 9.11
N ALA A 312 -0.81 7.15 7.83
CA ALA A 312 -1.26 8.48 7.48
C ALA A 312 -2.78 8.58 7.73
N PRO A 313 -3.29 9.69 8.30
CA PRO A 313 -4.73 9.93 8.25
C PRO A 313 -5.16 9.88 6.78
N PRO A 314 -6.39 9.41 6.46
CA PRO A 314 -6.88 9.41 5.10
C PRO A 314 -6.80 10.86 4.62
N SER A 315 -5.79 11.16 3.82
CA SER A 315 -5.70 12.42 3.12
C SER A 315 -7.04 12.58 2.43
N ARG A 316 -7.75 13.69 2.68
CA ARG A 316 -9.12 13.92 2.16
C ARG A 316 -9.16 13.42 0.73
N ARG A 317 -9.88 12.30 0.52
CA ARG A 317 -9.54 11.20 -0.42
C ARG A 317 -9.33 11.60 -1.88
N HIS A 318 -9.61 12.85 -2.26
CA HIS A 318 -9.31 13.37 -3.59
C HIS A 318 -8.91 14.84 -3.55
N ARG A 319 -7.98 15.23 -4.42
CA ARG A 319 -7.77 16.63 -4.84
C ARG A 319 -9.08 17.28 -5.32
N TRP A 320 -10.00 16.47 -5.81
CA TRP A 320 -11.28 16.87 -6.38
C TRP A 320 -12.34 17.03 -5.30
N ARG A 321 -12.73 18.29 -5.02
CA ARG A 321 -13.91 18.58 -4.20
C ARG A 321 -15.16 18.14 -4.94
N PRO A 322 -15.94 17.18 -4.44
CA PRO A 322 -17.12 16.73 -5.17
C PRO A 322 -18.22 17.79 -5.24
N SER A 323 -19.05 17.76 -6.29
CA SER A 323 -20.22 18.64 -6.34
C SER A 323 -21.24 18.33 -5.25
N PHE A 324 -21.97 19.35 -4.81
CA PHE A 324 -23.11 19.22 -3.91
C PHE A 324 -24.28 18.51 -4.62
N ASP A 325 -25.21 17.94 -3.86
CA ASP A 325 -26.41 17.24 -4.36
C ASP A 325 -26.07 16.13 -5.37
N ARG A 326 -25.50 15.05 -4.84
CA ARG A 326 -25.23 13.80 -5.56
C ARG A 326 -25.36 12.62 -4.59
N PRO A 327 -25.60 11.39 -5.09
CA PRO A 327 -25.54 10.19 -4.27
C PRO A 327 -24.16 10.00 -3.63
N GLU A 328 -24.12 9.38 -2.46
CA GLU A 328 -22.86 9.01 -1.80
C GLU A 328 -22.07 8.06 -2.70
N VAL A 329 -20.76 8.25 -2.77
CA VAL A 329 -19.89 7.39 -3.57
C VAL A 329 -19.43 6.24 -2.67
N PRO A 330 -19.62 4.98 -3.07
CA PRO A 330 -19.10 3.84 -2.34
C PRO A 330 -17.61 4.02 -2.06
N GLU A 331 -17.23 3.74 -0.82
CA GLU A 331 -15.84 3.85 -0.41
C GLU A 331 -14.93 2.93 -1.25
N GLY A 332 -13.65 3.31 -1.27
CA GLY A 332 -12.60 2.52 -1.89
C GLY A 332 -12.24 1.26 -1.11
N PRO A 333 -11.35 0.42 -1.66
CA PRO A 333 -10.53 -0.44 -0.81
C PRO A 333 -9.76 0.47 0.14
N SER A 334 -10.11 0.42 1.41
CA SER A 334 -9.49 1.21 2.46
C SER A 334 -8.61 0.30 3.30
N LEU A 335 -7.46 0.79 3.76
CA LEU A 335 -6.84 0.27 5.00
C LEU A 335 -7.56 0.94 6.20
N PHE A 336 -7.79 2.26 6.20
CA PHE A 336 -8.66 2.86 7.24
C PHE A 336 -9.48 4.09 6.81
N THR A 337 -10.74 4.12 7.22
CA THR A 337 -11.43 5.33 7.67
C THR A 337 -11.21 5.40 9.19
N PRO A 338 -10.33 6.26 9.70
CA PRO A 338 -10.53 6.72 11.05
C PRO A 338 -11.95 7.29 11.15
N SER A 339 -12.77 6.66 11.98
CA SER A 339 -13.34 7.47 13.05
C SER A 339 -12.17 8.27 13.57
N GLU A 340 -12.17 9.59 13.32
CA GLU A 340 -11.19 10.48 13.95
C GLU A 340 -11.00 9.93 15.36
N PRO A 341 -9.77 9.54 15.78
CA PRO A 341 -9.56 9.33 17.19
C PRO A 341 -10.02 10.66 17.76
N SER A 342 -11.21 10.63 18.37
CA SER A 342 -11.72 11.73 19.15
C SER A 342 -10.51 12.14 19.93
N SER A 343 -10.17 13.42 19.84
CA SER A 343 -9.02 14.04 20.47
C SER A 343 -9.09 13.78 21.97
N HIS A 344 -8.79 12.56 22.37
CA HIS A 344 -8.92 12.04 23.70
C HIS A 344 -7.54 12.28 24.30
N GLN A 345 -7.28 13.57 24.51
CA GLN A 345 -6.33 14.05 25.50
C GLN A 345 -6.88 13.83 26.93
N GLY A 346 -7.76 12.85 27.12
CA GLY A 346 -8.39 12.51 28.39
C GLY A 346 -8.06 11.06 28.73
N PHE A 347 -7.69 10.83 29.99
CA PHE A 347 -7.52 9.51 30.58
C PHE A 347 -8.70 8.62 30.17
N ALA A 348 -8.41 7.46 29.59
CA ALA A 348 -9.43 6.49 29.24
C ALA A 348 -9.91 5.79 30.52
N ASP A 349 -11.10 6.17 30.97
CA ASP A 349 -11.73 5.65 32.20
C ASP A 349 -12.89 4.68 31.89
N ASN A 350 -13.06 4.19 30.65
CA ASN A 350 -14.12 3.24 30.32
C ASN A 350 -13.70 2.11 29.36
N LEU A 351 -14.35 0.94 29.52
CA LEU A 351 -14.09 -0.29 28.75
C LEU A 351 -14.44 -0.15 27.24
N GLU A 352 -15.33 0.79 26.90
CA GLU A 352 -15.76 1.03 25.51
C GLU A 352 -14.60 1.60 24.68
N GLN A 353 -13.88 2.59 25.22
CA GLN A 353 -12.69 3.16 24.58
C GLN A 353 -11.58 2.13 24.38
N LEU A 354 -11.35 1.25 25.35
CA LEU A 354 -10.36 0.17 25.21
C LEU A 354 -10.75 -0.82 24.10
N THR A 355 -12.05 -1.06 23.92
CA THR A 355 -12.55 -1.91 22.82
C THR A 355 -12.32 -1.25 21.47
N GLU A 356 -12.57 0.06 21.35
CA GLU A 356 -12.28 0.81 20.10
C GLU A 356 -10.79 0.81 19.76
N VAL A 357 -9.93 0.98 20.76
CA VAL A 357 -8.47 0.93 20.60
C VAL A 357 -8.03 -0.45 20.14
N LEU A 358 -8.55 -1.52 20.77
CA LEU A 358 -8.23 -2.88 20.41
C LEU A 358 -8.59 -3.19 18.95
N GLU A 359 -9.80 -2.84 18.53
CA GLU A 359 -10.23 -3.04 17.13
C GLU A 359 -9.41 -2.19 16.15
N THR A 360 -8.99 -0.99 16.55
CA THR A 360 -8.10 -0.13 15.77
C THR A 360 -6.72 -0.76 15.61
N TRP A 361 -6.10 -1.21 16.70
CA TRP A 361 -4.77 -1.81 16.69
C TRP A 361 -4.74 -3.14 15.93
N ARG A 362 -5.73 -4.00 16.15
CA ARG A 362 -5.90 -5.26 15.41
C ARG A 362 -5.97 -5.02 13.91
N ARG A 363 -6.76 -4.04 13.48
CA ARG A 363 -6.89 -3.71 12.06
C ARG A 363 -5.58 -3.17 11.50
N GLN A 364 -4.93 -2.24 12.21
CA GLN A 364 -3.62 -1.71 11.82
C GLN A 364 -2.62 -2.86 11.61
N ARG A 365 -2.54 -3.84 12.54
CA ARG A 365 -1.66 -5.01 12.38
C ARG A 365 -1.98 -5.83 11.14
N LEU A 366 -3.24 -6.17 10.91
CA LEU A 366 -3.66 -6.97 9.74
C LEU A 366 -3.36 -6.28 8.40
N GLU A 367 -3.25 -4.96 8.42
CA GLU A 367 -3.00 -4.10 7.27
C GLU A 367 -1.54 -3.65 7.13
N TYR A 368 -0.69 -4.09 8.06
CA TYR A 368 0.72 -3.76 8.05
C TYR A 368 1.37 -4.25 6.74
N PRO A 369 2.05 -3.38 5.98
CA PRO A 369 2.64 -3.74 4.68
C PRO A 369 3.67 -4.87 4.72
N GLY A 370 4.21 -5.19 5.89
CA GLY A 370 5.06 -6.36 6.08
C GLY A 370 6.55 -6.07 6.10
N TRP A 371 7.02 -4.82 6.16
CA TRP A 371 8.46 -4.54 6.29
C TRP A 371 9.07 -5.37 7.44
N ALA A 372 10.22 -6.00 7.19
CA ALA A 372 10.93 -6.77 8.20
C ALA A 372 11.29 -5.86 9.38
N VAL A 373 11.85 -4.69 9.08
CA VAL A 373 12.00 -3.57 10.02
C VAL A 373 11.18 -2.40 9.51
N ALA A 374 10.15 -2.00 10.27
CA ALA A 374 9.28 -0.88 9.91
C ALA A 374 10.11 0.41 9.74
N PRO A 375 9.98 1.20 8.66
CA PRO A 375 10.80 2.40 8.43
C PRO A 375 10.65 3.47 9.52
N TYR A 376 11.64 4.34 9.71
CA TYR A 376 11.61 5.37 10.75
C TYR A 376 10.35 6.26 10.72
N VAL A 377 9.85 6.60 9.54
CA VAL A 377 8.64 7.43 9.37
C VAL A 377 7.40 6.74 9.96
N VAL A 378 7.36 5.41 9.92
CA VAL A 378 6.31 4.60 10.55
C VAL A 378 6.54 4.51 12.06
N ARG A 379 7.76 4.13 12.48
CA ARG A 379 8.11 3.97 13.91
C ARG A 379 7.89 5.26 14.71
N SER A 380 8.24 6.41 14.13
CA SER A 380 8.09 7.73 14.77
C SER A 380 6.64 8.17 14.99
N LYS A 381 5.67 7.59 14.26
CA LYS A 381 4.23 7.79 14.48
C LYS A 381 3.64 6.78 15.47
N LEU A 382 4.12 5.53 15.40
CA LEU A 382 3.57 4.43 16.17
C LEU A 382 3.72 4.62 17.69
N TRP A 383 4.88 5.09 18.15
CA TRP A 383 5.13 5.27 19.59
C TRP A 383 4.22 6.33 20.24
N PRO A 384 4.11 7.56 19.71
CA PRO A 384 3.19 8.55 20.25
C PRO A 384 1.74 8.06 20.35
N GLU A 385 1.27 7.29 19.37
CA GLU A 385 -0.08 6.69 19.41
C GLU A 385 -0.22 5.56 20.43
N THR A 386 0.89 4.95 20.86
CA THR A 386 0.89 3.80 21.80
C THR A 386 1.06 4.25 23.25
N GLN A 387 1.98 5.18 23.52
CA GLN A 387 2.40 5.53 24.88
C GLN A 387 1.26 6.04 25.77
N PHE A 388 0.25 6.71 25.19
CA PHE A 388 -0.89 7.24 25.94
C PHE A 388 -1.85 6.16 26.44
N TRP A 389 -1.82 4.97 25.85
CA TRP A 389 -2.71 3.85 26.18
C TRP A 389 -2.08 2.84 27.13
N ILE A 390 -0.76 2.91 27.39
CA ILE A 390 -0.06 1.95 28.25
C ILE A 390 -0.67 1.91 29.65
N ASP A 391 -0.72 3.06 30.34
CA ASP A 391 -1.25 3.14 31.70
C ASP A 391 -2.74 2.73 31.79
N PRO A 392 -3.65 3.23 30.92
CA PRO A 392 -5.04 2.77 30.90
C PRO A 392 -5.20 1.26 30.67
N ILE A 393 -4.45 0.68 29.73
CA ILE A 393 -4.51 -0.75 29.43
C ILE A 393 -4.08 -1.56 30.66
N LEU A 394 -2.90 -1.28 31.20
CA LEU A 394 -2.33 -2.05 32.32
C LEU A 394 -3.18 -2.00 33.58
N ARG A 395 -3.86 -0.87 33.85
CA ARG A 395 -4.78 -0.73 34.99
C ARG A 395 -6.09 -1.51 34.81
N SER A 396 -6.54 -1.69 33.56
CA SER A 396 -7.86 -2.26 33.24
C SER A 396 -7.80 -3.75 32.88
N LEU A 397 -6.62 -4.37 32.86
CA LEU A 397 -6.44 -5.78 32.47
C LEU A 397 -7.30 -6.77 33.27
N GLY A 398 -7.50 -6.51 34.57
CA GLY A 398 -8.34 -7.35 35.44
C GLY A 398 -9.85 -7.18 35.21
N GLU A 399 -10.27 -6.07 34.61
CA GLU A 399 -11.68 -5.78 34.30
C GLU A 399 -12.07 -6.22 32.89
N LEU A 400 -11.10 -6.36 31.99
CA LEU A 400 -11.32 -6.84 30.63
C LEU A 400 -11.63 -8.34 30.63
N PRO A 401 -12.77 -8.78 30.06
CA PRO A 401 -13.13 -10.19 30.03
C PRO A 401 -12.17 -10.99 29.13
N ALA A 402 -11.91 -12.24 29.51
CA ALA A 402 -11.19 -13.16 28.62
C ALA A 402 -11.98 -13.38 27.31
N PRO A 403 -11.32 -13.39 26.13
CA PRO A 403 -9.87 -13.31 25.90
C PRO A 403 -9.37 -11.90 25.54
N ARG A 404 -10.18 -10.85 25.72
CA ARG A 404 -9.85 -9.48 25.30
C ARG A 404 -8.64 -8.90 26.05
N ASN A 405 -8.45 -9.29 27.32
CA ASN A 405 -7.26 -8.94 28.10
C ASN A 405 -5.96 -9.52 27.51
N LEU A 406 -6.00 -10.71 26.90
CA LEU A 406 -4.86 -11.30 26.20
C LEU A 406 -4.65 -10.67 24.82
N GLU A 407 -5.74 -10.46 24.07
CA GLU A 407 -5.71 -9.86 22.72
C GLU A 407 -5.09 -8.45 22.75
N ILE A 408 -5.49 -7.60 23.71
CA ILE A 408 -4.96 -6.23 23.79
C ILE A 408 -3.48 -6.20 24.13
N LEU A 409 -2.99 -7.14 24.94
CA LEU A 409 -1.57 -7.28 25.24
C LEU A 409 -0.78 -7.77 24.03
N TYR A 410 -1.35 -8.69 23.25
CA TYR A 410 -0.75 -9.15 22.01
C TYR A 410 -0.59 -8.00 21.00
N GLU A 411 -1.65 -7.20 20.80
CA GLU A 411 -1.58 -6.01 19.94
C GLU A 411 -0.63 -4.94 20.50
N PHE A 412 -0.59 -4.74 21.83
CA PHE A 412 0.36 -3.85 22.48
C PHE A 412 1.81 -4.27 22.21
N ASN A 413 2.14 -5.54 22.44
CA ASN A 413 3.48 -6.08 22.21
C ASN A 413 3.88 -5.97 20.73
N TRP A 414 2.96 -6.29 19.81
CA TRP A 414 3.21 -6.15 18.37
C TRP A 414 3.62 -4.72 18.01
N ARG A 415 2.98 -3.70 18.60
CA ARG A 415 3.34 -2.30 18.38
C ARG A 415 4.72 -1.96 18.94
N LEU A 416 5.08 -2.47 20.12
CA LEU A 416 6.42 -2.27 20.69
C LEU A 416 7.50 -2.88 19.77
N GLU A 417 7.28 -4.10 19.30
CA GLU A 417 8.18 -4.80 18.38
C GLU A 417 8.37 -4.01 17.08
N LYS A 418 7.29 -3.53 16.44
CA LYS A 418 7.40 -2.70 15.23
C LYS A 418 7.98 -1.31 15.48
N ALA A 419 7.82 -0.74 16.68
CA ALA A 419 8.48 0.49 17.09
C ALA A 419 9.97 0.29 17.46
N LEU A 420 10.43 -0.97 17.57
CA LEU A 420 11.74 -1.35 18.08
C LEU A 420 11.98 -0.88 19.53
N ILE A 421 10.93 -0.90 20.35
CA ILE A 421 10.99 -0.54 21.77
C ILE A 421 10.99 -1.82 22.59
N PRO A 422 11.93 -1.99 23.54
CA PRO A 422 11.97 -3.20 24.35
C PRO A 422 10.79 -3.28 25.30
N LEU A 423 10.40 -4.53 25.57
CA LEU A 423 9.47 -4.79 26.65
C LEU A 423 10.23 -4.61 27.96
N PHE A 424 9.80 -3.68 28.80
CA PHE A 424 10.41 -3.47 30.11
C PHE A 424 9.77 -4.37 31.16
N ASN A 425 10.53 -4.73 32.19
CA ASN A 425 10.11 -5.62 33.27
C ASN A 425 8.74 -5.25 33.87
N VAL A 426 8.48 -3.96 34.13
CA VAL A 426 7.20 -3.45 34.66
C VAL A 426 5.98 -3.80 33.79
N TRP A 427 6.16 -3.92 32.48
CA TRP A 427 5.11 -4.34 31.54
C TRP A 427 5.10 -5.87 31.41
N SER A 428 6.28 -6.50 31.37
CA SER A 428 6.46 -7.95 31.31
C SER A 428 5.78 -8.67 32.48
N GLU A 429 5.87 -8.14 33.71
CA GLU A 429 5.18 -8.70 34.89
C GLU A 429 3.66 -8.75 34.71
N LYS A 430 3.06 -7.69 34.13
CA LYS A 430 1.63 -7.66 33.82
C LYS A 430 1.23 -8.62 32.71
N ILE A 431 2.09 -8.80 31.72
CA ILE A 431 1.89 -9.81 30.67
C ILE A 431 1.94 -11.21 31.27
N VAL A 432 2.93 -11.50 32.14
CA VAL A 432 3.07 -12.79 32.83
C VAL A 432 1.85 -13.10 33.72
N GLU A 433 1.33 -12.11 34.44
CA GLU A 433 0.10 -12.23 35.25
C GLU A 433 -1.08 -12.70 34.38
N VAL A 434 -1.28 -12.09 33.21
CA VAL A 434 -2.33 -12.52 32.28
C VAL A 434 -2.01 -13.88 31.66
N LEU A 435 -0.80 -14.10 31.15
CA LEU A 435 -0.42 -15.37 30.49
C LEU A 435 -0.58 -16.59 31.41
N THR A 436 -0.27 -16.46 32.70
CA THR A 436 -0.41 -17.56 33.67
C THR A 436 -1.87 -17.87 34.01
N SER A 437 -2.80 -16.94 33.74
CA SER A 437 -4.24 -17.20 33.87
C SER A 437 -4.83 -18.00 32.69
N PHE A 438 -4.12 -18.09 31.56
CA PHE A 438 -4.53 -18.84 30.37
C PHE A 438 -3.70 -20.13 30.20
N ASN A 439 -4.34 -21.20 29.76
CA ASN A 439 -3.66 -22.41 29.27
C ASN A 439 -4.37 -22.96 28.02
N PRO A 440 -3.96 -22.52 26.81
CA PRO A 440 -4.49 -23.03 25.55
C PRO A 440 -4.04 -24.46 25.22
N PHE A 441 -2.98 -24.97 25.86
CA PHE A 441 -2.38 -26.29 25.58
C PHE A 441 -2.33 -27.18 26.85
N PRO A 442 -3.46 -27.49 27.50
CA PRO A 442 -3.47 -28.18 28.78
C PRO A 442 -3.01 -29.64 28.71
N ASP A 443 -2.90 -30.21 27.51
CA ASP A 443 -2.38 -31.55 27.26
C ASP A 443 -0.85 -31.59 27.10
N LEU A 444 -0.22 -30.44 26.83
CA LEU A 444 1.22 -30.31 26.62
C LEU A 444 1.91 -29.64 27.82
N VAL A 445 1.28 -28.62 28.40
CA VAL A 445 1.92 -27.77 29.41
C VAL A 445 1.03 -27.61 30.63
N GLY A 446 1.60 -27.87 31.80
CA GLY A 446 0.99 -27.53 33.08
C GLY A 446 1.26 -26.08 33.45
N ILE A 447 0.20 -25.30 33.70
CA ILE A 447 0.31 -23.90 34.17
C ILE A 447 -0.49 -23.77 35.47
N ASP A 448 0.24 -23.60 36.57
CA ASP A 448 -0.36 -23.36 37.88
C ASP A 448 -1.11 -22.01 37.88
N GLY A 449 -2.37 -22.03 38.32
CA GLY A 449 -3.22 -20.84 38.35
C GLY A 449 -4.02 -20.57 37.07
N ALA A 450 -3.89 -21.40 36.02
CA ALA A 450 -4.68 -21.23 34.81
C ALA A 450 -6.18 -21.41 35.07
N THR A 451 -6.94 -20.35 34.79
CA THR A 451 -8.40 -20.33 34.92
C THR A 451 -9.09 -20.46 33.57
N VAL A 452 -8.48 -19.94 32.50
CA VAL A 452 -9.01 -19.99 31.13
C VAL A 452 -8.34 -21.12 30.35
N THR A 453 -9.09 -22.18 30.06
CA THR A 453 -8.59 -23.40 29.41
C THR A 453 -9.67 -24.08 28.57
N PRO A 454 -9.34 -24.76 27.45
CA PRO A 454 -10.35 -25.41 26.58
C PRO A 454 -11.05 -26.60 27.27
N ARG A 455 -10.53 -27.08 28.41
CA ARG A 455 -11.15 -28.15 29.19
C ARG A 455 -12.42 -27.73 29.94
N ARG A 456 -12.69 -26.43 30.07
CA ARG A 456 -13.88 -25.93 30.78
C ARG A 456 -15.00 -25.62 29.81
N GLU A 457 -16.22 -26.09 30.11
CA GLU A 457 -17.40 -25.86 29.26
C GLU A 457 -17.72 -24.37 29.05
N GLU A 458 -17.46 -23.52 30.06
CA GLU A 458 -17.63 -22.06 29.99
C GLU A 458 -16.78 -21.38 28.91
N HIS A 459 -15.72 -22.04 28.42
CA HIS A 459 -14.80 -21.51 27.42
C HIS A 459 -14.85 -22.26 26.08
N ALA A 460 -15.84 -23.14 25.88
CA ALA A 460 -15.95 -23.96 24.68
C ALA A 460 -16.14 -23.12 23.39
N GLU A 461 -16.76 -21.94 23.49
CA GLU A 461 -17.04 -21.05 22.36
C GLU A 461 -15.89 -20.06 22.04
N LEU A 462 -14.80 -20.06 22.81
CA LEU A 462 -13.67 -19.17 22.56
C LEU A 462 -12.88 -19.58 21.31
N ASP A 463 -12.31 -18.59 20.62
CA ASP A 463 -11.40 -18.82 19.50
C ASP A 463 -10.02 -19.27 19.99
N TRP A 464 -9.89 -20.57 20.24
CA TRP A 464 -8.66 -21.17 20.76
C TRP A 464 -7.48 -21.11 19.77
N ALA A 465 -7.73 -20.97 18.47
CA ALA A 465 -6.66 -20.81 17.50
C ALA A 465 -5.97 -19.45 17.68
N SER A 466 -6.75 -18.37 17.76
CA SER A 466 -6.22 -17.03 18.02
C SER A 466 -5.61 -16.91 19.42
N ILE A 467 -6.26 -17.49 20.45
CA ILE A 467 -5.72 -17.48 21.83
C ILE A 467 -4.37 -18.20 21.91
N ALA A 468 -4.23 -19.35 21.25
CA ALA A 468 -2.98 -20.09 21.19
C ALA A 468 -1.87 -19.26 20.55
N GLU A 469 -2.14 -18.60 19.41
CA GLU A 469 -1.19 -17.71 18.76
C GLU A 469 -0.78 -16.56 19.67
N TRP A 470 -1.73 -15.85 20.27
CA TRP A 470 -1.45 -14.72 21.17
C TRP A 470 -0.61 -15.14 22.37
N TRP A 471 -0.94 -16.29 22.97
CA TRP A 471 -0.25 -16.82 24.14
C TRP A 471 1.21 -17.20 23.81
N VAL A 472 1.45 -17.87 22.68
CA VAL A 472 2.82 -18.22 22.24
C VAL A 472 3.64 -16.97 21.92
N GLU A 473 3.06 -16.04 21.17
CA GLU A 473 3.76 -14.81 20.75
C GLU A 473 4.13 -13.91 21.93
N LEU A 474 3.24 -13.78 22.91
CA LEU A 474 3.52 -13.07 24.17
C LEU A 474 4.52 -13.83 25.05
N SER A 475 4.48 -15.17 25.07
CA SER A 475 5.48 -15.97 25.79
C SER A 475 6.88 -15.73 25.22
N PHE A 476 7.03 -15.66 23.89
CA PHE A 476 8.30 -15.28 23.28
C PHE A 476 8.72 -13.84 23.58
N ALA A 477 7.78 -12.89 23.73
CA ALA A 477 8.11 -11.54 24.15
C ALA A 477 8.69 -11.52 25.58
N VAL A 478 8.14 -12.33 26.48
CA VAL A 478 8.66 -12.52 27.85
C VAL A 478 10.03 -13.19 27.83
N ILE A 479 10.23 -14.21 26.98
CA ILE A 479 11.53 -14.88 26.80
C ILE A 479 12.60 -13.88 26.32
N ARG A 480 12.26 -13.05 25.32
CA ARG A 480 13.17 -12.04 24.79
C ARG A 480 13.56 -11.02 25.86
N GLU A 481 12.59 -10.49 26.62
CA GLU A 481 12.88 -9.58 27.73
C GLU A 481 13.75 -10.24 28.81
N ALA A 482 13.45 -11.48 29.20
CA ALA A 482 14.28 -12.23 30.14
C ALA A 482 15.72 -12.45 29.63
N ARG A 483 15.90 -12.67 28.32
CA ARG A 483 17.22 -12.74 27.69
C ARG A 483 17.95 -11.38 27.71
N GLU A 484 17.26 -10.31 27.33
CA GLU A 484 17.79 -8.94 27.32
C GLU A 484 18.25 -8.52 28.74
N ASP A 485 17.51 -8.90 29.78
CA ASP A 485 17.81 -8.64 31.19
C ASP A 485 18.68 -9.71 31.87
N GLN A 486 19.03 -10.80 31.17
CA GLN A 486 19.79 -11.95 31.68
C GLN A 486 19.14 -12.68 32.88
N ASP A 487 17.80 -12.65 32.98
CA ASP A 487 17.05 -13.43 33.96
C ASP A 487 16.97 -14.90 33.51
N ASP A 488 17.95 -15.68 33.95
CA ASP A 488 18.08 -17.11 33.66
C ASP A 488 16.86 -17.92 34.11
N SER A 489 16.29 -17.58 35.26
CA SER A 489 15.17 -18.32 35.85
C SER A 489 13.90 -18.14 35.04
N LYS A 490 13.59 -16.90 34.67
CA LYS A 490 12.43 -16.54 33.87
C LYS A 490 12.58 -17.04 32.44
N PHE A 491 13.78 -16.94 31.85
CA PHE A 491 14.05 -17.43 30.51
C PHE A 491 13.80 -18.93 30.40
N ARG A 492 14.43 -19.75 31.26
CA ARG A 492 14.26 -21.21 31.23
C ARG A 492 12.82 -21.63 31.50
N LEU A 493 12.17 -21.01 32.48
CA LEU A 493 10.76 -21.30 32.80
C LEU A 493 9.85 -21.19 31.58
N TRP A 494 10.00 -20.12 30.79
CA TRP A 494 9.15 -19.90 29.62
C TRP A 494 9.60 -20.68 28.39
N MET A 495 10.90 -20.92 28.22
CA MET A 495 11.43 -21.81 27.17
C MET A 495 10.94 -23.25 27.36
N ASP A 496 11.01 -23.78 28.59
CA ASP A 496 10.54 -25.12 28.95
C ASP A 496 9.02 -25.26 28.73
N ARG A 497 8.25 -24.20 29.05
CA ARG A 497 6.80 -24.16 28.76
C ARG A 497 6.50 -24.18 27.26
N LEU A 498 7.40 -23.72 26.41
CA LEU A 498 7.19 -23.70 24.96
C LEU A 498 7.72 -24.94 24.25
N ASP A 499 8.61 -25.73 24.87
CA ASP A 499 9.33 -26.83 24.23
C ASP A 499 8.41 -27.83 23.49
N ASP A 500 7.38 -28.34 24.18
CA ASP A 500 6.40 -29.24 23.57
C ASP A 500 5.39 -28.51 22.66
N VAL A 501 5.14 -27.22 22.91
CA VAL A 501 4.15 -26.41 22.16
C VAL A 501 4.66 -26.06 20.77
N VAL A 502 5.94 -25.73 20.64
CA VAL A 502 6.52 -25.26 19.38
C VAL A 502 6.55 -26.34 18.30
N GLY A 503 6.36 -27.62 18.67
CA GLY A 503 6.16 -28.72 17.73
C GLY A 503 4.93 -28.56 16.81
N HIS A 504 3.97 -27.71 17.17
CA HIS A 504 2.76 -27.46 16.38
C HIS A 504 2.95 -26.49 15.20
N GLY A 505 4.08 -25.77 15.12
CA GLY A 505 4.31 -24.77 14.06
C GLY A 505 5.79 -24.62 13.70
N THR A 506 6.10 -24.64 12.40
CA THR A 506 7.49 -24.51 11.90
C THR A 506 8.12 -23.17 12.26
N GLU A 507 7.34 -22.09 12.22
CA GLU A 507 7.78 -20.75 12.59
C GLU A 507 8.05 -20.64 14.10
N TRP A 508 7.19 -21.22 14.94
CA TRP A 508 7.37 -21.26 16.40
C TRP A 508 8.62 -22.04 16.78
N ARG A 509 8.84 -23.21 16.17
CA ARG A 509 10.05 -24.01 16.37
C ARG A 509 11.31 -23.24 15.97
N SER A 510 11.27 -22.54 14.84
CA SER A 510 12.40 -21.73 14.37
C SER A 510 12.71 -20.57 15.33
N ARG A 511 11.69 -19.91 15.86
CA ARG A 511 11.85 -18.86 16.87
C ARG A 511 12.41 -19.38 18.19
N TRP A 512 11.96 -20.55 18.64
CA TRP A 512 12.46 -21.20 19.85
C TRP A 512 13.97 -21.46 19.77
N PHE A 513 14.44 -22.10 18.69
CA PHE A 513 15.88 -22.30 18.48
C PHE A 513 16.64 -20.98 18.38
N TYR A 514 16.05 -19.97 17.76
CA TYR A 514 16.68 -18.67 17.64
C TYR A 514 16.89 -17.98 18.99
N GLU A 515 15.87 -17.96 19.87
CA GLU A 515 16.00 -17.37 21.20
C GLU A 515 16.97 -18.16 22.09
N ASP A 516 16.95 -19.50 22.02
CA ASP A 516 17.91 -20.38 22.72
C ASP A 516 19.36 -20.08 22.30
N CYS A 517 19.61 -20.05 20.99
CA CYS A 517 20.93 -19.73 20.45
C CYS A 517 21.36 -18.31 20.84
N LEU A 518 20.48 -17.32 20.77
CA LEU A 518 20.81 -15.96 21.19
C LEU A 518 21.12 -15.87 22.69
N PHE A 519 20.45 -16.65 23.53
CA PHE A 519 20.71 -16.69 24.97
C PHE A 519 22.10 -17.25 25.29
N HIS A 520 22.52 -18.30 24.59
CA HIS A 520 23.89 -18.82 24.67
C HIS A 520 24.92 -17.83 24.10
N LEU A 521 24.61 -17.16 23.00
CA LEU A 521 25.46 -16.11 22.42
C LEU A 521 25.67 -14.95 23.42
N TYR A 522 24.60 -14.49 24.07
CA TYR A 522 24.65 -13.41 25.08
C TYR A 522 25.51 -13.76 26.29
N ARG A 523 25.73 -15.06 26.56
CA ARG A 523 26.60 -15.59 27.63
C ARG A 523 27.97 -16.06 27.15
N PHE A 524 28.28 -15.91 25.86
CA PHE A 524 29.52 -16.39 25.26
C PHE A 524 29.72 -17.91 25.37
N ASP A 525 28.63 -18.68 25.45
CA ASP A 525 28.65 -20.14 25.46
C ASP A 525 28.65 -20.68 24.03
N GLN A 526 29.84 -20.78 23.44
CA GLN A 526 30.00 -21.21 22.05
C GLN A 526 29.69 -22.70 21.85
N GLU A 527 29.88 -23.54 22.86
CA GLU A 527 29.65 -24.98 22.75
C GLU A 527 28.15 -25.26 22.65
N ALA A 528 27.35 -24.70 23.57
CA ALA A 528 25.90 -24.83 23.53
C ALA A 528 25.29 -24.16 22.30
N LEU A 529 25.79 -22.99 21.88
CA LEU A 529 25.35 -22.32 20.65
C LEU A 529 25.58 -23.19 19.41
N ARG A 530 26.75 -23.84 19.28
CA ARG A 530 27.03 -24.75 18.17
C ARG A 530 26.12 -25.98 18.20
N ALA A 531 25.84 -26.52 19.38
CA ALA A 531 24.91 -27.64 19.54
C ALA A 531 23.48 -27.26 19.09
N GLY A 532 22.94 -26.14 19.57
CA GLY A 532 21.61 -25.64 19.18
C GLY A 532 21.49 -25.39 17.67
N LEU A 533 22.52 -24.82 17.04
CA LEU A 533 22.55 -24.60 15.58
C LEU A 533 22.60 -25.89 14.76
N GLN A 534 23.15 -26.98 15.31
CA GLN A 534 23.15 -28.29 14.65
C GLN A 534 21.79 -28.97 14.76
N GLU A 535 21.12 -28.84 15.90
CA GLU A 535 19.78 -29.39 16.14
C GLU A 535 18.68 -28.65 15.37
N TRP A 536 18.88 -27.35 15.08
CA TRP A 536 17.95 -26.56 14.29
C TRP A 536 17.83 -27.10 12.84
N ALA A 537 16.77 -27.86 12.58
CA ALA A 537 16.50 -28.51 11.29
C ALA A 537 16.45 -27.51 10.12
N ARG A 538 17.02 -27.90 8.97
CA ARG A 538 17.19 -27.04 7.76
C ARG A 538 16.02 -27.09 6.77
N GLU A 539 15.16 -28.11 6.83
CA GLU A 539 14.34 -28.50 5.69
C GLU A 539 12.97 -27.79 5.60
N ALA A 540 12.63 -26.91 6.54
CA ALA A 540 11.31 -26.28 6.61
C ALA A 540 11.30 -24.81 7.11
N THR A 541 12.45 -24.13 7.09
CA THR A 541 12.57 -22.74 7.57
C THR A 541 12.14 -21.73 6.50
N SER A 542 11.44 -20.68 6.91
CA SER A 542 11.15 -19.53 6.05
C SER A 542 12.41 -18.66 5.88
N PRO A 543 12.53 -17.88 4.77
CA PRO A 543 13.72 -17.09 4.49
C PRO A 543 14.20 -16.17 5.64
N PRO A 544 13.32 -15.50 6.43
CA PRO A 544 13.77 -14.70 7.58
C PRO A 544 14.54 -15.50 8.64
N TRP A 545 14.13 -16.74 8.91
CA TRP A 545 14.81 -17.61 9.87
C TRP A 545 16.14 -18.13 9.34
N ASP A 546 16.22 -18.43 8.05
CA ASP A 546 17.48 -18.79 7.38
C ASP A 546 18.52 -17.67 7.51
N VAL A 547 18.09 -16.41 7.34
CA VAL A 547 18.94 -15.23 7.48
C VAL A 547 19.38 -15.03 8.92
N LYS A 548 18.46 -15.15 9.89
CA LYS A 548 18.77 -15.06 11.32
C LYS A 548 19.75 -16.16 11.77
N ARG A 549 19.62 -17.37 11.23
CA ARG A 549 20.56 -18.47 11.45
C ARG A 549 21.92 -18.21 10.79
N ALA A 550 21.94 -17.70 9.57
CA ALA A 550 23.17 -17.31 8.87
C ALA A 550 23.93 -16.24 9.66
N ALA A 551 23.23 -15.28 10.26
CA ALA A 551 23.82 -14.27 11.14
C ALA A 551 24.54 -14.91 12.34
N LEU A 552 23.89 -15.85 13.04
CA LEU A 552 24.51 -16.57 14.17
C LEU A 552 25.75 -17.37 13.74
N LEU A 553 25.68 -18.07 12.60
CA LEU A 553 26.82 -18.81 12.02
C LEU A 553 27.97 -17.88 11.67
N SER A 554 27.67 -16.71 11.09
CA SER A 554 28.68 -15.71 10.73
C SER A 554 29.38 -15.11 11.95
N GLU A 555 28.67 -14.95 13.07
CA GLU A 555 29.24 -14.48 14.33
C GLU A 555 30.13 -15.53 15.01
N LEU A 556 29.84 -16.82 14.80
CA LEU A 556 30.72 -17.94 15.16
C LEU A 556 31.94 -18.11 14.25
N GLY A 557 31.98 -17.42 13.11
CA GLY A 557 33.04 -17.51 12.09
C GLY A 557 32.84 -18.63 11.05
N GLU A 558 31.68 -19.29 11.01
CA GLU A 558 31.33 -20.32 10.02
C GLU A 558 30.84 -19.67 8.71
N LEU A 559 31.72 -18.90 8.06
CA LEU A 559 31.35 -17.97 6.98
C LEU A 559 30.82 -18.66 5.71
N GLU A 560 31.43 -19.77 5.27
CA GLU A 560 31.00 -20.49 4.06
C GLU A 560 29.57 -21.02 4.19
N GLU A 561 29.22 -21.53 5.37
CA GLU A 561 27.87 -22.03 5.65
C GLU A 561 26.87 -20.88 5.77
N ALA A 562 27.25 -19.78 6.41
CA ALA A 562 26.44 -18.58 6.52
C ALA A 562 26.12 -17.98 5.15
N GLU A 563 27.12 -17.86 4.28
CA GLU A 563 26.95 -17.35 2.90
C GLU A 563 25.97 -18.23 2.12
N ARG A 564 26.21 -19.54 2.08
CA ARG A 564 25.35 -20.49 1.35
C ARG A 564 23.88 -20.40 1.80
N LEU A 565 23.65 -20.28 3.10
CA LEU A 565 22.30 -20.18 3.66
C LEU A 565 21.64 -18.85 3.29
N ALA A 566 22.36 -17.73 3.43
CA ALA A 566 21.86 -16.40 3.07
C ALA A 566 21.59 -16.26 1.56
N GLU A 567 22.43 -16.84 0.69
CA GLU A 567 22.21 -16.89 -0.76
C GLU A 567 20.96 -17.69 -1.12
N THR A 568 20.76 -18.84 -0.46
CA THR A 568 19.58 -19.68 -0.66
C THR A 568 18.30 -18.92 -0.27
N ALA A 569 18.33 -18.21 0.86
CA ALA A 569 17.22 -17.36 1.30
C ALA A 569 16.95 -16.22 0.30
N LEU A 570 18.00 -15.54 -0.18
CA LEU A 570 17.88 -14.45 -1.16
C LEU A 570 17.24 -14.94 -2.47
N ASN A 571 17.66 -16.10 -2.97
CA ASN A 571 17.10 -16.68 -4.20
C ASN A 571 15.62 -17.03 -4.02
N ARG A 572 15.24 -17.66 -2.90
CA ARG A 572 13.83 -17.97 -2.58
C ARG A 572 12.95 -16.71 -2.50
N ILE A 573 13.48 -15.61 -1.93
CA ILE A 573 12.77 -14.33 -1.89
C ILE A 573 12.59 -13.77 -3.30
N ARG A 574 13.64 -13.79 -4.13
CA ARG A 574 13.60 -13.27 -5.50
C ARG A 574 12.72 -14.08 -6.44
N GLU A 575 12.62 -15.39 -6.26
CA GLU A 575 11.70 -16.25 -7.02
C GLU A 575 10.23 -15.90 -6.76
N GLN A 576 9.91 -15.44 -5.55
CA GLN A 576 8.56 -15.00 -5.17
C GLN A 576 8.25 -13.57 -5.62
N LEU A 577 9.28 -12.73 -5.85
CA LEU A 577 9.13 -11.38 -6.38
C LEU A 577 8.80 -11.41 -7.88
N HIS A 578 7.51 -11.32 -8.21
CA HIS A 578 7.08 -11.18 -9.60
C HIS A 578 7.45 -9.79 -10.17
N PRO A 579 7.69 -9.68 -11.50
CA PRO A 579 7.82 -8.39 -12.15
C PRO A 579 6.61 -7.49 -11.82
N TYR A 580 6.88 -6.26 -11.37
CA TYR A 580 5.88 -5.27 -10.93
C TYR A 580 5.15 -5.55 -9.61
N SER A 581 5.45 -6.66 -8.91
CA SER A 581 4.91 -6.88 -7.56
C SER A 581 5.41 -5.82 -6.59
N GLN A 582 4.54 -5.38 -5.69
CA GLN A 582 4.83 -4.36 -4.67
C GLN A 582 4.80 -4.95 -3.26
N ASP A 583 5.33 -6.16 -3.12
CA ASP A 583 5.38 -6.87 -1.83
C ASP A 583 6.47 -6.25 -0.94
N HIS A 584 6.06 -5.43 0.02
CA HIS A 584 6.98 -4.73 0.92
C HIS A 584 7.68 -5.71 1.87
N ALA A 585 7.07 -6.85 2.19
CA ALA A 585 7.69 -7.86 3.03
C ALA A 585 8.88 -8.49 2.32
N LEU A 586 8.67 -9.00 1.11
CA LEU A 586 9.74 -9.62 0.33
C LEU A 586 10.82 -8.61 -0.06
N MET A 587 10.44 -7.39 -0.46
CA MET A 587 11.40 -6.32 -0.79
C MET A 587 12.24 -5.90 0.42
N SER A 588 11.63 -5.79 1.60
CA SER A 588 12.34 -5.44 2.82
C SER A 588 13.27 -6.57 3.25
N GLN A 589 12.81 -7.82 3.20
CA GLN A 589 13.65 -8.99 3.47
C GLN A 589 14.84 -9.05 2.50
N GLU A 590 14.61 -8.85 1.20
CA GLU A 590 15.67 -8.82 0.18
C GLU A 590 16.77 -7.82 0.56
N GLY A 591 16.39 -6.61 0.96
CA GLY A 591 17.33 -5.58 1.40
C GLY A 591 18.19 -6.04 2.58
N TRP A 592 17.59 -6.63 3.61
CA TRP A 592 18.31 -7.11 4.80
C TRP A 592 19.23 -8.29 4.49
N VAL A 593 18.80 -9.25 3.66
CA VAL A 593 19.65 -10.39 3.24
C VAL A 593 20.85 -9.90 2.42
N MET A 594 20.63 -8.94 1.51
CA MET A 594 21.72 -8.32 0.75
C MET A 594 22.74 -7.64 1.67
N LEU A 595 22.28 -6.98 2.74
CA LEU A 595 23.18 -6.34 3.70
C LEU A 595 24.01 -7.37 4.47
N LEU A 596 23.42 -8.48 4.89
CA LEU A 596 24.16 -9.59 5.52
C LEU A 596 25.21 -10.18 4.57
N LEU A 597 24.86 -10.41 3.29
CA LEU A 597 25.81 -10.94 2.31
C LEU A 597 26.97 -9.97 2.05
N GLU A 598 26.72 -8.66 1.94
CA GLU A 598 27.81 -7.67 1.82
C GLU A 598 28.76 -7.69 3.04
N ILE A 599 28.21 -7.95 4.22
CA ILE A 599 28.99 -8.09 5.47
C ILE A 599 29.84 -9.36 5.41
N ILE A 600 29.28 -10.49 4.99
CA ILE A 600 30.04 -11.75 4.84
C ILE A 600 31.14 -11.58 3.79
N ASP A 601 30.83 -11.01 2.62
CA ASP A 601 31.77 -10.74 1.52
C ASP A 601 32.96 -9.85 1.97
N SER A 602 32.78 -8.99 2.97
CA SER A 602 33.84 -8.13 3.50
C SER A 602 34.98 -8.91 4.20
N ASN A 603 34.74 -10.18 4.55
CA ASN A 603 35.76 -11.07 5.11
C ASN A 603 36.62 -11.78 4.04
N VAL A 604 36.22 -11.73 2.76
CA VAL A 604 36.90 -12.42 1.65
C VAL A 604 37.87 -11.47 0.95
N ARG A 605 39.12 -11.91 0.71
CA ARG A 605 40.17 -11.08 0.07
C ARG A 605 39.91 -10.81 -1.41
N ASP A 606 39.36 -11.80 -2.13
CA ASP A 606 39.00 -11.71 -3.55
C ASP A 606 37.48 -11.61 -3.66
N GLN A 607 36.95 -10.39 -3.62
CA GLN A 607 35.50 -10.18 -3.76
C GLN A 607 35.03 -10.65 -5.15
N PRO A 608 33.86 -11.32 -5.24
CA PRO A 608 33.28 -11.64 -6.54
C PRO A 608 33.01 -10.35 -7.33
N GLU A 609 33.69 -10.18 -8.47
CA GLU A 609 33.53 -9.02 -9.36
C GLU A 609 32.04 -8.83 -9.71
N GLY A 610 31.50 -7.62 -9.51
CA GLY A 610 30.15 -7.22 -9.93
C GLY A 610 29.01 -7.40 -8.91
N ARG A 611 29.11 -8.26 -7.89
CA ARG A 611 28.01 -8.44 -6.89
C ARG A 611 27.66 -7.13 -6.17
N ARG A 612 28.69 -6.38 -5.76
CA ARG A 612 28.53 -5.09 -5.07
C ARG A 612 27.83 -4.04 -5.94
N GLU A 613 28.13 -4.00 -7.23
CA GLU A 613 27.50 -3.06 -8.18
C GLU A 613 26.03 -3.41 -8.39
N LEU A 614 25.72 -4.70 -8.60
CA LEU A 614 24.35 -5.20 -8.70
C LEU A 614 23.51 -4.88 -7.45
N PHE A 615 24.11 -5.05 -6.26
CA PHE A 615 23.42 -4.71 -5.01
C PHE A 615 23.19 -3.20 -4.87
N GLN A 616 24.16 -2.35 -5.26
CA GLN A 616 23.97 -0.90 -5.26
C GLN A 616 22.82 -0.45 -6.16
N GLU A 617 22.70 -1.02 -7.36
CA GLU A 617 21.57 -0.74 -8.25
C GLU A 617 20.25 -1.21 -7.63
N ARG A 618 20.25 -2.39 -7.02
CA ARG A 618 19.05 -2.93 -6.37
C ARG A 618 18.62 -2.10 -5.16
N TYR A 619 19.54 -1.63 -4.31
CA TYR A 619 19.20 -0.74 -3.19
C TYR A 619 18.51 0.54 -3.66
N LYS A 620 18.97 1.15 -4.76
CA LYS A 620 18.31 2.33 -5.35
C LYS A 620 16.88 2.03 -5.81
N ALA A 621 16.61 0.82 -6.29
CA ALA A 621 15.26 0.39 -6.65
C ALA A 621 14.36 0.11 -5.42
N LEU A 622 14.94 -0.24 -4.27
CA LEU A 622 14.23 -0.49 -3.01
C LEU A 622 13.92 0.80 -2.21
N GLU A 623 14.68 1.87 -2.43
CA GLU A 623 14.54 3.15 -1.72
C GLU A 623 13.15 3.80 -1.83
N PRO A 624 12.49 3.88 -3.00
CA PRO A 624 11.18 4.49 -3.12
C PRO A 624 10.11 3.84 -2.23
N ARG A 625 10.29 2.56 -1.85
CA ARG A 625 9.41 1.77 -0.98
C ARG A 625 9.91 1.63 0.45
N ARG A 626 10.96 2.40 0.79
CA ARG A 626 11.59 2.41 2.11
C ARG A 626 12.10 1.03 2.54
N CYS A 627 12.51 0.20 1.57
CA CYS A 627 13.02 -1.16 1.80
C CYS A 627 14.56 -1.25 1.80
N ASN A 628 15.27 -0.12 1.70
CA ASN A 628 16.74 -0.09 1.79
C ASN A 628 17.18 -0.01 3.27
N PRO A 629 17.76 -1.09 3.84
CA PRO A 629 18.14 -1.11 5.26
C PRO A 629 19.29 -0.15 5.59
N LYS A 630 20.18 0.16 4.63
CA LYS A 630 21.32 1.06 4.88
C LYS A 630 20.88 2.45 5.33
N VAL A 631 19.74 2.92 4.82
CA VAL A 631 19.15 4.22 5.20
C VAL A 631 18.69 4.19 6.66
N GLU A 632 18.10 3.09 7.10
CA GLU A 632 17.60 2.93 8.47
C GLU A 632 18.75 2.75 9.47
N VAL A 633 19.77 1.97 9.10
CA VAL A 633 21.01 1.81 9.86
C VAL A 633 21.72 3.14 10.06
N GLU A 634 22.02 3.88 8.99
CA GLU A 634 22.71 5.17 9.08
C GLU A 634 21.91 6.19 9.90
N ARG A 635 20.57 6.20 9.75
CA ARG A 635 19.71 7.13 10.48
C ARG A 635 19.71 6.89 11.98
N LEU A 636 19.66 5.63 12.44
CA LEU A 636 19.75 5.35 13.87
C LEU A 636 21.19 5.46 14.38
N GLY A 637 22.18 4.94 13.63
CA GLY A 637 23.61 5.00 13.94
C GLY A 637 24.11 6.43 14.18
N SER A 638 23.80 7.36 13.26
CA SER A 638 24.13 8.78 13.41
C SER A 638 23.54 9.44 14.67
N ARG A 639 22.40 8.94 15.20
CA ARG A 639 21.81 9.45 16.45
C ARG A 639 22.57 8.96 17.68
N VAL A 640 22.94 7.68 17.71
CA VAL A 640 23.55 7.03 18.87
C VAL A 640 25.05 7.33 19.02
N ARG A 641 25.72 7.74 17.93
CA ARG A 641 27.08 8.31 17.96
C ARG A 641 27.15 9.65 18.71
N GLY A 642 26.01 10.33 18.89
CA GLY A 642 25.91 11.56 19.66
C GLY A 642 26.17 11.37 21.17
N PRO A 643 26.21 12.48 21.94
CA PRO A 643 26.28 12.37 23.39
C PRO A 643 25.05 11.62 23.92
N VAL A 644 25.24 10.86 25.01
CA VAL A 644 24.11 10.28 25.76
C VAL A 644 23.12 11.42 26.01
N PRO A 645 21.83 11.26 25.67
CA PRO A 645 20.84 12.28 25.90
C PRO A 645 20.92 12.67 27.37
N GLN A 646 21.37 13.89 27.64
CA GLN A 646 21.24 14.48 28.96
C GLN A 646 19.78 14.36 29.35
N GLU A 647 19.47 14.14 30.62
CA GLU A 647 18.13 13.91 31.18
C GLU A 647 17.10 14.97 30.75
N ILE A 648 16.63 14.92 29.50
CA ILE A 648 15.53 15.72 28.99
C ILE A 648 14.27 14.90 29.27
N MET A 649 14.00 14.72 30.58
CA MET A 649 12.68 14.55 31.17
C MET A 649 12.80 14.66 32.70
N GLY A 650 12.81 15.91 33.16
CA GLY A 650 12.15 16.33 34.39
C GLY A 650 12.73 15.98 35.75
N ILE A 651 13.63 15.00 35.91
CA ILE A 651 14.36 14.82 37.18
C ILE A 651 15.54 15.78 37.19
N LYS A 652 15.27 17.04 37.51
CA LYS A 652 16.31 17.92 38.06
C LYS A 652 16.49 17.52 39.52
N GLN A 653 17.57 16.80 39.83
CA GLN A 653 18.10 16.75 41.19
C GLN A 653 18.95 18.01 41.39
N GLU A 654 18.33 19.06 41.91
CA GLU A 654 19.09 20.21 42.42
C GLU A 654 19.35 19.96 43.91
N ALA A 655 20.61 19.70 44.25
CA ALA A 655 21.08 19.69 45.63
C ALA A 655 21.00 21.12 46.17
N THR A 656 19.88 21.47 46.81
CA THR A 656 19.79 22.75 47.51
C THR A 656 20.59 22.63 48.80
N ARG A 657 21.70 23.37 48.86
CA ARG A 657 22.40 23.66 50.12
C ARG A 657 21.85 24.99 50.65
N PRO A 658 20.85 24.99 51.54
CA PRO A 658 20.50 26.19 52.29
C PRO A 658 21.73 26.71 53.07
N PHE A 659 21.65 27.96 53.52
CA PHE A 659 22.73 28.65 54.24
C PHE A 659 23.12 27.93 55.56
N ASP A 660 22.24 27.10 56.12
CA ASP A 660 22.53 26.31 57.32
C ASP A 660 23.33 25.03 57.00
N PRO A 661 24.48 24.80 57.66
CA PRO A 661 25.46 23.77 57.29
C PRO A 661 25.03 22.31 57.52
N ASP A 662 23.87 22.04 58.14
CA ASP A 662 23.39 20.68 58.49
C ASP A 662 22.09 20.26 57.78
N MET A 663 21.58 21.05 56.83
CA MET A 663 20.36 20.71 56.08
C MET A 663 20.70 20.54 54.60
N ALA A 664 20.68 19.30 54.10
CA ALA A 664 20.68 19.01 52.68
C ALA A 664 19.24 18.67 52.26
N GLY A 665 18.66 19.47 51.38
CA GLY A 665 17.37 19.18 50.76
C GLY A 665 17.59 18.74 49.32
N GLU A 666 17.14 17.55 48.96
CA GLU A 666 17.00 17.13 47.57
C GLU A 666 15.67 17.64 47.03
N ARG A 667 15.71 18.48 46.01
CA ARG A 667 14.52 18.84 45.24
C ARG A 667 14.46 17.94 44.02
N ILE A 668 13.52 17.00 44.02
CA ILE A 668 13.19 16.18 42.86
C ILE A 668 12.03 16.85 42.14
N THR A 669 12.24 17.25 40.90
CA THR A 669 11.14 17.64 40.00
C THR A 669 10.73 16.40 39.20
N PHE A 670 9.46 16.22 38.87
CA PHE A 670 9.00 15.07 38.07
C PHE A 670 8.52 15.56 36.70
N GLY A 671 9.10 15.04 35.62
CA GLY A 671 8.58 15.22 34.27
C GLY A 671 7.60 14.09 33.94
N SER A 672 6.56 14.39 33.15
CA SER A 672 5.64 13.37 32.64
C SER A 672 6.27 12.64 31.44
N GLY A 673 6.69 11.39 31.63
CA GLY A 673 7.12 10.49 30.54
C GLY A 673 7.86 9.23 31.04
N PHE A 674 7.98 8.21 30.18
CA PHE A 674 8.64 6.95 30.54
C PHE A 674 10.16 7.17 30.69
N PRO A 675 10.80 6.79 31.81
CA PRO A 675 12.19 7.16 32.12
C PRO A 675 13.21 6.75 31.06
N ALA A 676 13.04 5.59 30.42
CA ALA A 676 13.98 5.10 29.41
C ALA A 676 13.72 5.65 27.99
N ALA A 677 12.68 6.46 27.78
CA ALA A 677 12.32 6.99 26.46
C ALA A 677 13.48 7.71 25.73
N PRO A 678 14.36 8.48 26.40
CA PRO A 678 15.53 9.08 25.74
C PRO A 678 16.50 8.04 25.16
N ALA A 679 16.58 6.85 25.74
CA ALA A 679 17.46 5.76 25.30
C ALA A 679 16.85 4.87 24.20
N PHE A 680 15.58 5.08 23.82
CA PHE A 680 14.91 4.27 22.78
C PHE A 680 15.65 4.22 21.43
N PRO A 681 16.33 5.28 20.94
CA PRO A 681 17.13 5.15 19.72
C PRO A 681 18.24 4.10 19.82
N ALA A 682 18.85 3.94 20.99
CA ALA A 682 19.91 2.96 21.22
C ALA A 682 19.37 1.53 21.32
N PHE A 683 18.29 1.33 22.09
CA PHE A 683 17.58 0.05 22.09
C PHE A 683 17.09 -0.33 20.69
N GLY A 684 16.51 0.64 19.97
CA GLY A 684 15.99 0.44 18.63
C GLY A 684 17.08 0.08 17.61
N PHE A 685 18.29 0.60 17.74
CA PHE A 685 19.41 0.22 16.88
C PHE A 685 19.80 -1.26 17.08
N LEU A 686 19.98 -1.69 18.34
CA LEU A 686 20.32 -3.09 18.64
C LEU A 686 19.22 -4.06 18.19
N ARG A 687 17.95 -3.72 18.48
CA ARG A 687 16.80 -4.52 18.03
C ARG A 687 16.64 -4.55 16.51
N MET A 688 16.96 -3.46 15.82
CA MET A 688 16.96 -3.42 14.36
C MET A 688 17.98 -4.39 13.75
N LEU A 689 19.19 -4.45 14.29
CA LEU A 689 20.21 -5.39 13.82
C LEU A 689 19.76 -6.84 14.06
N GLU A 690 19.23 -7.15 15.25
CA GLU A 690 18.71 -8.48 15.56
C GLU A 690 17.54 -8.88 14.65
N GLU A 691 16.58 -7.97 14.43
CA GLU A 691 15.41 -8.25 13.58
C GLU A 691 15.77 -8.36 12.10
N GLY A 692 16.72 -7.55 11.63
CA GLY A 692 17.27 -7.61 10.29
C GLY A 692 18.22 -8.79 10.04
N GLY A 693 18.56 -9.58 11.06
CA GLY A 693 19.51 -10.69 10.95
C GLY A 693 20.94 -10.21 10.67
N ILE A 694 21.35 -9.11 11.30
CA ILE A 694 22.69 -8.53 11.18
C ILE A 694 23.46 -8.80 12.48
N PRO A 695 24.59 -9.53 12.44
CA PRO A 695 25.38 -9.82 13.64
C PRO A 695 26.18 -8.59 14.09
N LEU A 696 26.64 -8.57 15.34
CA LEU A 696 27.55 -7.51 15.84
C LEU A 696 29.00 -7.74 15.38
N LYS A 697 29.31 -8.99 15.04
CA LYS A 697 30.61 -9.42 14.52
C LYS A 697 30.39 -10.49 13.45
N CYS A 698 31.14 -10.43 12.36
CA CYS A 698 31.10 -11.43 11.30
C CYS A 698 32.53 -11.86 11.00
N GLY A 699 32.90 -13.09 11.38
CA GLY A 699 34.26 -13.58 11.27
C GLY A 699 35.27 -12.67 12.00
N GLY A 700 36.21 -12.09 11.24
CA GLY A 700 37.20 -11.15 11.77
C GLY A 700 36.74 -9.69 11.77
N VAL A 701 35.58 -9.39 11.18
CA VAL A 701 35.10 -8.02 10.94
C VAL A 701 34.07 -7.62 12.00
N ARG A 702 34.22 -6.43 12.57
CA ARG A 702 33.26 -5.81 13.49
C ARG A 702 32.21 -5.03 12.71
N ILE A 703 30.94 -5.12 13.12
CA ILE A 703 29.83 -4.50 12.40
C ILE A 703 29.35 -3.28 13.20
N TYR A 704 29.47 -2.09 12.60
CA TYR A 704 29.06 -0.81 13.19
C TYR A 704 29.61 -0.55 14.62
N PRO A 705 30.91 -0.74 14.89
CA PRO A 705 31.44 -0.71 16.27
C PRO A 705 31.17 0.61 17.00
N GLU A 706 31.35 1.76 16.34
CA GLU A 706 31.08 3.08 16.92
C GLU A 706 29.60 3.28 17.31
N ASP A 707 28.68 2.77 16.47
CA ASP A 707 27.24 2.88 16.72
C ASP A 707 26.82 1.97 17.88
N VAL A 708 27.36 0.74 17.95
CA VAL A 708 27.11 -0.24 19.01
C VAL A 708 27.67 0.24 20.36
N GLU A 709 28.89 0.77 20.38
CA GLU A 709 29.50 1.41 21.56
C GLU A 709 28.65 2.61 22.04
N GLY A 710 28.19 3.46 21.11
CA GLY A 710 27.23 4.53 21.40
C GLY A 710 25.95 4.00 22.04
N CYS A 711 25.36 2.94 21.48
CA CYS A 711 24.16 2.32 22.04
C CYS A 711 24.39 1.80 23.46
N ALA A 712 25.49 1.07 23.67
CA ALA A 712 25.82 0.51 24.96
C ALA A 712 25.97 1.61 26.03
N ARG A 713 26.61 2.74 25.70
CA ARG A 713 26.71 3.90 26.60
C ARG A 713 25.33 4.46 26.99
N TRP A 714 24.41 4.57 26.03
CA TRP A 714 23.08 5.14 26.25
C TRP A 714 22.18 4.23 27.10
N ILE A 715 22.22 2.91 26.88
CA ILE A 715 21.33 1.97 27.59
C ILE A 715 21.88 1.53 28.95
N LYS A 716 23.18 1.74 29.23
CA LYS A 716 23.83 1.34 30.49
C LYS A 716 23.05 1.65 31.78
N PRO A 717 22.39 2.82 31.95
CA PRO A 717 21.61 3.12 33.16
C PRO A 717 20.33 2.29 33.30
N TYR A 718 19.80 1.78 32.18
CA TYR A 718 18.50 1.11 32.12
C TYR A 718 18.61 -0.41 31.95
N ALA A 719 19.60 -0.86 31.18
CA ALA A 719 19.86 -2.26 30.85
C ALA A 719 21.38 -2.55 30.90
N PRO A 720 21.98 -2.63 32.10
CA PRO A 720 23.43 -2.74 32.26
C PRO A 720 24.00 -4.04 31.68
N LEU A 721 23.31 -5.17 31.83
CA LEU A 721 23.81 -6.45 31.33
C LEU A 721 23.74 -6.54 29.80
N TRP A 722 22.69 -5.98 29.19
CA TRP A 722 22.61 -5.85 27.74
C TRP A 722 23.69 -4.93 27.19
N SER A 723 23.92 -3.79 27.84
CA SER A 723 25.03 -2.86 27.52
C SER A 723 26.38 -3.58 27.52
N LEU A 724 26.67 -4.36 28.58
CA LEU A 724 27.92 -5.12 28.68
C LEU A 724 28.03 -6.19 27.59
N SER A 725 26.97 -6.93 27.31
CA SER A 725 26.96 -7.95 26.24
C SER A 725 27.23 -7.33 24.86
N ALA A 726 26.58 -6.20 24.55
CA ALA A 726 26.78 -5.48 23.29
C ALA A 726 28.23 -4.97 23.16
N LEU A 727 28.82 -4.43 24.23
CA LEU A 727 30.23 -4.01 24.25
C LEU A 727 31.16 -5.19 24.02
N LEU A 728 31.03 -6.27 24.79
CA LEU A 728 31.93 -7.43 24.69
C LEU A 728 31.90 -8.09 23.29
N ARG A 729 30.76 -8.00 22.59
CA ARG A 729 30.60 -8.49 21.21
C ARG A 729 31.17 -7.52 20.16
N SER A 730 31.41 -6.27 20.52
CA SER A 730 31.85 -5.18 19.62
C SER A 730 33.29 -4.68 19.88
N VAL A 731 33.82 -4.82 21.10
CA VAL A 731 35.10 -4.23 21.53
C VAL A 731 36.30 -5.02 21.03
N GLU A 732 37.37 -4.30 20.65
CA GLU A 732 38.69 -4.89 20.35
C GLU A 732 39.45 -5.24 21.64
N PRO A 733 40.22 -6.34 21.69
CA PRO A 733 41.08 -6.67 22.83
C PRO A 733 42.09 -5.57 23.22
N ALA A 734 42.33 -4.58 22.34
CA ALA A 734 43.28 -3.48 22.54
C ALA A 734 42.62 -2.13 22.92
N GLN A 735 41.28 -2.03 22.95
CA GLN A 735 40.54 -0.81 23.29
C GLN A 735 39.95 -0.93 24.71
N GLU A 736 40.82 -1.03 25.72
CA GLU A 736 40.46 -1.26 27.13
C GLU A 736 39.70 -0.09 27.79
N GLU A 737 39.78 1.15 27.29
CA GLU A 737 39.28 2.35 28.00
C GLU A 737 37.78 2.32 28.37
N GLU A 738 36.90 1.80 27.50
CA GLU A 738 35.46 1.68 27.84
C GLU A 738 35.17 0.48 28.76
N LEU A 739 35.94 -0.61 28.66
CA LEU A 739 35.87 -1.77 29.56
C LEU A 739 36.43 -1.44 30.94
N ASP A 740 37.46 -0.59 31.02
CA ASP A 740 38.06 -0.09 32.25
C ASP A 740 37.05 0.71 33.09
N GLY A 741 36.14 1.45 32.43
CA GLY A 741 35.02 2.13 33.09
C GLY A 741 33.89 1.19 33.56
N TRP A 742 33.88 -0.06 33.12
CA TRP A 742 32.97 -1.11 33.59
C TRP A 742 33.59 -1.94 34.71
N PHE A 743 34.86 -2.29 34.57
CA PHE A 743 35.68 -3.08 35.51
C PHE A 743 36.67 -2.21 36.29
N ASP A 744 36.25 -1.01 36.70
CA ASP A 744 37.10 -0.18 37.54
C ASP A 744 37.41 -0.89 38.87
N ARG A 745 38.57 -0.58 39.46
CA ARG A 745 39.05 -1.25 40.69
C ARG A 745 38.05 -1.16 41.85
N VAL A 746 37.21 -0.12 41.90
CA VAL A 746 36.21 0.08 42.95
C VAL A 746 35.03 -0.85 42.74
N ARG A 747 34.48 -0.92 41.52
CA ARG A 747 33.39 -1.82 41.13
C ARG A 747 33.76 -3.29 41.32
N VAL A 748 34.94 -3.70 40.85
CA VAL A 748 35.43 -5.07 41.03
C VAL A 748 35.61 -5.41 42.51
N ALA A 749 36.04 -4.45 43.33
CA ALA A 749 36.16 -4.63 44.79
C ALA A 749 34.80 -4.69 45.51
N THR A 750 33.74 -4.11 44.94
CA THR A 750 32.37 -4.16 45.47
C THR A 750 31.53 -5.32 44.95
N LEU A 751 32.04 -6.11 44.00
CA LEU A 751 31.36 -7.35 43.60
C LEU A 751 31.27 -8.28 44.81
N PRO A 752 30.11 -8.87 45.08
CA PRO A 752 29.96 -9.82 46.17
C PRO A 752 30.99 -10.94 45.99
N ARG A 753 31.88 -11.09 46.97
CA ARG A 753 32.77 -12.25 47.04
C ARG A 753 31.89 -13.45 47.36
N ASN A 754 31.64 -14.27 46.34
CA ASN A 754 31.10 -15.61 46.56
C ASN A 754 32.06 -16.46 47.39
#